data_AF-A0A9D5JZY5-F1
#
_entry.id   AF-A0A9D5JZY5-F1
#
_cell.length_a   1.000
_cell.length_b   1.000
_cell.length_c   1.000
_cell.angle_alpha   90.00
_cell.angle_beta   90.00
_cell.angle_gamma   90.00
#
_symmetry.space_group_name_H-M   'P 1'
#
loop_
_entity.id
_entity.type
_entity.pdbx_description
1 polymer ?
#
loop_
_entity_poly.entity_id
_entity_poly.type
_entity_poly.pdbx_seq_one_letter_code
_entity_poly.pdbx_strand_id
1 'polypeptide(L)'
;MNLFKLWELSEAERAKLLQRTAVDADELLDVVRPIIEDVREHGDAAVVKYTKKFDNAEIPIDQLRVMPEEFQAAADLIEPHIRAALEKSARNIRAFHELQKPEPSWIKEIAPGVFAGEQTTPIDSVGLYVPRGKGSFPSVMLMLGIPAVVAGVESIHVFTPPLEDGRTDPATLVAADICGIHNVYKAGGVQAIAALAYGTASIPKLLKVLGPGSGYVTAAKRLLQGVVDSGLPAGPSESIVLVDETADPYLAALDLLNEAEHGPDSSAYLVTNSVELSQEALVLLPKLLDELPKWRKEFCETVLSQHGGILITQTLDEAIQFVNDYAPEHLAIHVKDLWGVTKRIKNAGEIILGEYTPIAVCNYSLGPNAVLPTSGYAKTYSALSVRDFMKTSSVSYLTQAGYADLREPVINFAEYEDFAAHALTLKARKFRPDSEAEADVSFPADSSLGLGYHTITASPEGVACKRITRESTISVAIDTGEREPDINEKLHTPLHFLNHMLEHISWRSCMNISVSTSVTHYPFGHVICEDVGMTLGYAFAELWRQQMGSGTNGEGAATGIIDEAMARVVMSFEDRAQYCGSSAVPIPEHVEDMLSADLHNFLSGFAQGAKCTIHLDVLKGDDPHHIWEAAFRAFGMCLKQVFAPNPWRKGTTPGVKGL
;
A
#
# COMPACT_ATOMS: atom_id res chain seq x y z
N MET A 1 -3.94 -20.30 -31.98
CA MET A 1 -3.22 -20.03 -30.74
C MET A 1 -1.74 -19.95 -31.06
N ASN A 2 -1.10 -18.86 -30.65
CA ASN A 2 0.29 -18.60 -30.99
C ASN A 2 1.26 -19.29 -30.03
N LEU A 3 2.37 -19.79 -30.58
CA LEU A 3 3.52 -20.29 -29.84
C LEU A 3 4.76 -19.61 -30.39
N PHE A 4 5.49 -18.91 -29.53
CA PHE A 4 6.67 -18.15 -29.88
C PHE A 4 7.89 -18.74 -29.17
N LYS A 5 9.02 -18.80 -29.87
CA LYS A 5 10.32 -19.08 -29.27
C LYS A 5 11.19 -17.85 -29.45
N LEU A 6 11.55 -17.19 -28.35
CA LEU A 6 12.17 -15.87 -28.38
C LEU A 6 13.45 -15.83 -29.23
N TRP A 7 14.25 -16.91 -29.20
CA TRP A 7 15.49 -17.04 -29.97
C TRP A 7 15.30 -17.24 -31.48
N GLU A 8 14.09 -17.57 -31.94
CA GLU A 8 13.76 -17.70 -33.38
C GLU A 8 13.24 -16.37 -33.97
N LEU A 9 12.89 -15.39 -33.12
CA LEU A 9 12.32 -14.12 -33.54
C LEU A 9 13.39 -13.05 -33.79
N SER A 10 13.23 -12.31 -34.89
CA SER A 10 13.96 -11.08 -35.17
C SER A 10 13.62 -9.96 -34.16
N GLU A 11 14.45 -8.93 -34.10
CA GLU A 11 14.21 -7.77 -33.23
C GLU A 11 12.85 -7.09 -33.51
N ALA A 12 12.46 -6.98 -34.78
CA ALA A 12 11.18 -6.41 -35.19
C ALA A 12 9.99 -7.27 -34.73
N GLU A 13 10.13 -8.60 -34.79
CA GLU A 13 9.09 -9.52 -34.31
C GLU A 13 8.98 -9.50 -32.77
N ARG A 14 10.11 -9.42 -32.05
CA ARG A 14 10.13 -9.25 -30.59
C ARG A 14 9.46 -7.94 -30.18
N ALA A 15 9.77 -6.85 -30.87
CA ALA A 15 9.13 -5.56 -30.62
C ALA A 15 7.60 -5.62 -30.85
N LYS A 16 7.15 -6.42 -31.83
CA LYS A 16 5.72 -6.63 -32.08
C LYS A 16 5.02 -7.36 -30.94
N LEU A 17 5.68 -8.29 -30.24
CA LEU A 17 5.11 -8.96 -29.06
C LEU A 17 4.85 -7.99 -27.90
N LEU A 18 5.54 -6.85 -27.85
CA LEU A 18 5.32 -5.82 -26.85
C LEU A 18 4.13 -4.91 -27.17
N GLN A 19 3.55 -5.01 -28.37
CA GLN A 19 2.42 -4.19 -28.81
C GLN A 19 1.09 -4.81 -28.36
N ARG A 20 0.23 -3.96 -27.79
CA ARG A 20 -1.14 -4.30 -27.41
C ARG A 20 -2.11 -3.94 -28.53
N THR A 21 -3.37 -4.34 -28.36
CA THR A 21 -4.47 -3.79 -29.14
C THR A 21 -4.51 -2.26 -28.97
N ALA A 22 -4.08 -1.53 -30.00
CA ALA A 22 -4.25 -0.09 -30.06
C ALA A 22 -5.64 0.19 -30.65
N VAL A 23 -6.53 0.76 -29.85
CA VAL A 23 -7.69 1.44 -30.44
C VAL A 23 -7.15 2.72 -31.08
N ASP A 24 -7.47 2.97 -32.35
CA ASP A 24 -7.01 4.19 -33.04
C ASP A 24 -7.52 5.40 -32.26
N ALA A 25 -6.60 6.01 -31.51
CA ALA A 25 -6.93 7.02 -30.56
C ALA A 25 -7.48 8.26 -31.28
N ASP A 26 -7.00 8.56 -32.49
CA ASP A 26 -7.36 9.79 -33.19
C ASP A 26 -8.77 9.69 -33.79
N GLU A 27 -9.15 8.55 -34.35
CA GLU A 27 -10.52 8.34 -34.84
C GLU A 27 -11.57 8.44 -33.72
N LEU A 28 -11.25 7.94 -32.53
CA LEU A 28 -12.16 8.05 -31.38
C LEU A 28 -12.33 9.49 -30.91
N LEU A 29 -11.30 10.34 -30.98
CA LEU A 29 -11.39 11.72 -30.50
C LEU A 29 -12.42 12.53 -31.31
N ASP A 30 -12.50 12.29 -32.62
CA ASP A 30 -13.47 12.96 -33.50
C ASP A 30 -14.92 12.52 -33.22
N VAL A 31 -15.13 11.27 -32.80
CA VAL A 31 -16.46 10.76 -32.41
C VAL A 31 -16.88 11.29 -31.03
N VAL A 32 -15.92 11.41 -30.12
CA VAL A 32 -16.17 11.76 -28.70
C VAL A 32 -16.39 13.27 -28.53
N ARG A 33 -15.68 14.12 -29.29
CA ARG A 33 -15.73 15.58 -29.14
C ARG A 33 -17.14 16.18 -29.27
N PRO A 34 -17.97 15.84 -30.27
CA PRO A 34 -19.33 16.40 -30.38
C PRO A 34 -20.23 16.01 -29.20
N ILE A 35 -20.03 14.84 -28.60
CA ILE A 35 -20.80 14.40 -27.43
C ILE A 35 -20.42 15.24 -26.20
N ILE A 36 -19.13 15.51 -26.02
CA ILE A 36 -18.63 16.37 -24.93
C ILE A 36 -19.20 17.79 -25.07
N GLU A 37 -19.18 18.35 -26.28
CA GLU A 37 -19.72 19.70 -26.56
C GLU A 37 -21.23 19.77 -26.31
N ASP A 38 -21.98 18.76 -26.76
CA ASP A 38 -23.44 18.69 -26.54
C ASP A 38 -23.78 18.64 -25.04
N VAL A 39 -23.03 17.87 -24.23
CA VAL A 39 -23.21 17.84 -22.76
C VAL A 39 -22.85 19.16 -22.12
N ARG A 40 -21.79 19.83 -22.60
CA ARG A 40 -21.41 21.16 -22.11
C ARG A 40 -22.48 22.22 -22.37
N GLU A 41 -23.14 22.16 -23.53
CA GLU A 41 -24.16 23.14 -23.94
C GLU A 41 -25.55 22.83 -23.36
N HIS A 42 -25.94 21.55 -23.30
CA HIS A 42 -27.31 21.14 -23.01
C HIS A 42 -27.46 20.33 -21.70
N GLY A 43 -26.38 20.09 -20.96
CA GLY A 43 -26.41 19.50 -19.62
C GLY A 43 -27.16 18.16 -19.54
N ASP A 44 -28.05 18.03 -18.56
CA ASP A 44 -28.81 16.79 -18.27
C ASP A 44 -29.61 16.27 -19.47
N ALA A 45 -30.11 17.17 -20.33
CA ALA A 45 -30.87 16.78 -21.52
C ALA A 45 -29.99 15.99 -22.52
N ALA A 46 -28.73 16.41 -22.68
CA ALA A 46 -27.76 15.67 -23.50
C ALA A 46 -27.37 14.34 -22.83
N VAL A 47 -27.21 14.32 -21.50
CA VAL A 47 -26.91 13.06 -20.76
C VAL A 47 -28.00 12.03 -21.01
N VAL A 48 -29.27 12.35 -20.78
CA VAL A 48 -30.41 11.44 -21.02
C VAL A 48 -30.51 11.03 -22.49
N LYS A 49 -30.30 11.98 -23.43
CA LYS A 49 -30.27 11.69 -24.88
C LYS A 49 -29.25 10.62 -25.23
N TYR A 50 -28.02 10.71 -24.71
CA TYR A 50 -26.97 9.74 -25.00
C TYR A 50 -27.13 8.44 -24.23
N THR A 51 -27.66 8.47 -23.01
CA THR A 51 -28.06 7.25 -22.28
C THR A 51 -29.11 6.45 -23.06
N LYS A 52 -30.16 7.10 -23.59
CA LYS A 52 -31.12 6.43 -24.48
C LYS A 52 -30.45 5.87 -25.75
N LYS A 53 -29.54 6.63 -26.36
CA LYS A 53 -28.89 6.25 -27.61
C LYS A 53 -27.96 5.04 -27.46
N PHE A 54 -27.18 4.99 -26.38
CA PHE A 54 -26.09 4.01 -26.24
C PHE A 54 -26.43 2.88 -25.27
N ASP A 55 -27.23 3.15 -24.23
CA ASP A 55 -27.62 2.16 -23.22
C ASP A 55 -29.04 1.62 -23.43
N ASN A 56 -29.76 2.12 -24.45
CA ASN A 56 -31.15 1.77 -24.78
C ASN A 56 -32.12 1.95 -23.60
N ALA A 57 -31.81 2.86 -22.68
CA ALA A 57 -32.56 3.11 -21.46
C ALA A 57 -33.24 4.48 -21.49
N GLU A 58 -34.55 4.52 -21.27
CA GLU A 58 -35.30 5.76 -21.10
C GLU A 58 -35.38 6.14 -19.62
N ILE A 59 -34.74 7.26 -19.26
CA ILE A 59 -34.70 7.74 -17.88
C ILE A 59 -35.22 9.18 -17.84
N PRO A 60 -36.19 9.51 -16.96
CA PRO A 60 -36.58 10.89 -16.72
C PRO A 60 -35.40 11.74 -16.25
N ILE A 61 -35.28 12.98 -16.72
CA ILE A 61 -34.17 13.89 -16.35
C ILE A 61 -34.05 14.05 -14.82
N ASP A 62 -35.17 14.12 -14.11
CA ASP A 62 -35.25 14.23 -12.65
C ASP A 62 -34.92 12.93 -11.90
N GLN A 63 -34.66 11.83 -12.63
CA GLN A 63 -34.27 10.52 -12.09
C GLN A 63 -32.87 10.07 -12.56
N LEU A 64 -32.05 11.01 -13.07
CA LEU A 64 -30.65 10.74 -13.38
C LEU A 64 -29.87 10.26 -12.16
N ARG A 65 -30.18 10.80 -10.99
CA ARG A 65 -29.66 10.33 -9.70
C ARG A 65 -30.52 9.18 -9.19
N VAL A 66 -29.88 8.12 -8.73
CA VAL A 66 -30.54 6.98 -8.08
C VAL A 66 -31.25 7.44 -6.81
N MET A 67 -32.51 7.06 -6.68
CA MET A 67 -33.36 7.45 -5.55
C MET A 67 -33.14 6.52 -4.34
N PRO A 68 -33.33 7.00 -3.10
CA PRO A 68 -33.17 6.18 -1.89
C PRO A 68 -33.96 4.86 -1.92
N GLU A 69 -35.15 4.86 -2.50
CA GLU A 69 -36.01 3.68 -2.61
C GLU A 69 -35.40 2.60 -3.51
N GLU A 70 -34.57 2.98 -4.49
CA GLU A 70 -33.89 2.05 -5.38
C GLU A 70 -32.77 1.29 -4.66
N PHE A 71 -32.10 1.90 -3.66
CA PHE A 71 -31.13 1.20 -2.82
C PHE A 71 -31.79 0.11 -1.97
N GLN A 72 -32.95 0.42 -1.37
CA GLN A 72 -33.71 -0.57 -0.61
C GLN A 72 -34.18 -1.72 -1.52
N ALA A 73 -34.74 -1.41 -2.69
CA ALA A 73 -35.14 -2.42 -3.66
C ALA A 73 -33.96 -3.29 -4.11
N ALA A 74 -32.78 -2.70 -4.31
CA ALA A 74 -31.57 -3.45 -4.65
C ALA A 74 -31.13 -4.41 -3.54
N ALA A 75 -31.21 -3.98 -2.28
CA ALA A 75 -30.90 -4.81 -1.12
C ALA A 75 -31.85 -6.01 -0.98
N ASP A 76 -33.12 -5.85 -1.35
CA ASP A 76 -34.11 -6.94 -1.32
C ASP A 76 -33.96 -7.92 -2.51
N LEU A 77 -33.39 -7.46 -3.63
CA LEU A 77 -33.20 -8.26 -4.84
C LEU A 77 -31.90 -9.07 -4.85
N ILE A 78 -30.87 -8.65 -4.11
CA ILE A 78 -29.57 -9.33 -4.15
C ILE A 78 -29.61 -10.67 -3.42
N GLU A 79 -29.01 -11.69 -4.02
CA GLU A 79 -28.92 -12.99 -3.38
C GLU A 79 -28.01 -12.94 -2.14
N PRO A 80 -28.35 -13.62 -1.02
CA PRO A 80 -27.59 -13.55 0.22
C PRO A 80 -26.11 -13.92 0.07
N HIS A 81 -25.80 -14.87 -0.80
CA HIS A 81 -24.42 -15.32 -1.04
C HIS A 81 -23.59 -14.27 -1.79
N ILE A 82 -24.19 -13.51 -2.70
CA ILE A 82 -23.53 -12.38 -3.37
C ILE A 82 -23.28 -11.25 -2.38
N ARG A 83 -24.26 -10.92 -1.53
CA ARG A 83 -24.08 -9.93 -0.46
C ARG A 83 -22.91 -10.29 0.46
N ALA A 84 -22.85 -11.55 0.91
CA ALA A 84 -21.77 -12.03 1.76
C ALA A 84 -20.39 -11.94 1.06
N ALA A 85 -20.34 -12.21 -0.25
CA ALA A 85 -19.12 -12.04 -1.04
C ALA A 85 -18.69 -10.56 -1.12
N LEU A 86 -19.62 -9.65 -1.40
CA LEU A 86 -19.34 -8.20 -1.43
C LEU A 86 -18.82 -7.70 -0.08
N GLU A 87 -19.45 -8.11 1.02
CA GLU A 87 -19.02 -7.72 2.36
C GLU A 87 -17.63 -8.27 2.71
N LYS A 88 -17.34 -9.52 2.33
CA LYS A 88 -16.02 -10.12 2.55
C LYS A 88 -14.94 -9.38 1.76
N SER A 89 -15.16 -9.17 0.47
CA SER A 89 -14.25 -8.40 -0.38
C SER A 89 -14.07 -6.98 0.15
N ALA A 90 -15.15 -6.32 0.56
CA ALA A 90 -15.08 -4.96 1.09
C ALA A 90 -14.20 -4.87 2.36
N ARG A 91 -14.26 -5.86 3.26
CA ARG A 91 -13.37 -5.92 4.43
C ARG A 91 -11.90 -6.02 4.04
N ASN A 92 -11.57 -6.92 3.12
CA ASN A 92 -10.20 -7.13 2.68
C ASN A 92 -9.63 -5.90 1.94
N ILE A 93 -10.42 -5.32 1.02
CA ILE A 93 -10.04 -4.11 0.29
C ILE A 93 -9.84 -2.94 1.25
N ARG A 94 -10.73 -2.77 2.24
CA ARG A 94 -10.60 -1.72 3.26
C ARG A 94 -9.34 -1.89 4.09
N ALA A 95 -9.09 -3.09 4.60
CA ALA A 95 -7.91 -3.39 5.40
C ALA A 95 -6.61 -3.06 4.64
N PHE A 96 -6.52 -3.44 3.37
CA PHE A 96 -5.34 -3.13 2.55
C PHE A 96 -5.16 -1.63 2.33
N HIS A 97 -6.22 -0.90 1.98
CA HIS A 97 -6.11 0.53 1.69
C HIS A 97 -5.92 1.40 2.95
N GLU A 98 -6.37 0.94 4.13
CA GLU A 98 -6.07 1.57 5.41
C GLU A 98 -4.58 1.50 5.73
N LEU A 99 -3.92 0.36 5.47
CA LEU A 99 -2.46 0.23 5.62
C LEU A 99 -1.66 1.15 4.68
N GLN A 100 -2.24 1.49 3.52
CA GLN A 100 -1.60 2.39 2.55
C GLN A 100 -1.76 3.87 2.90
N LYS A 101 -2.65 4.24 3.83
CA LYS A 101 -3.00 5.63 4.09
C LYS A 101 -1.78 6.38 4.65
N PRO A 102 -1.30 7.45 3.98
CA PRO A 102 -0.19 8.23 4.49
C PRO A 102 -0.58 9.01 5.75
N GLU A 103 0.43 9.38 6.52
CA GLU A 103 0.26 10.28 7.67
C GLU A 103 -0.34 11.63 7.24
N PRO A 104 -1.22 12.25 8.05
CA PRO A 104 -1.82 13.53 7.71
C PRO A 104 -0.81 14.66 7.54
N SER A 105 0.27 14.67 8.30
CA SER A 105 1.35 15.64 8.16
C SER A 105 2.62 15.22 8.89
N TRP A 106 3.77 15.67 8.42
CA TRP A 106 5.06 15.57 9.12
C TRP A 106 5.93 16.79 8.82
N ILE A 107 6.80 17.18 9.76
CA ILE A 107 7.81 18.23 9.57
C ILE A 107 9.11 17.85 10.27
N LYS A 108 10.26 18.12 9.65
CA LYS A 108 11.58 17.83 10.21
C LYS A 108 12.51 19.01 10.05
N GLU A 109 13.46 19.15 10.97
CA GLU A 109 14.60 20.04 10.82
C GLU A 109 15.60 19.41 9.84
N ILE A 110 15.84 20.08 8.71
CA ILE A 110 16.75 19.62 7.65
C ILE A 110 18.16 20.17 7.87
N ALA A 111 18.26 21.36 8.44
CA ALA A 111 19.47 22.02 8.89
C ALA A 111 19.11 22.91 10.08
N PRO A 112 20.07 23.34 10.92
CA PRO A 112 19.79 24.18 12.08
C PRO A 112 18.89 25.38 11.73
N GLY A 113 17.68 25.38 12.29
CA GLY A 113 16.69 26.42 12.08
C GLY A 113 15.91 26.36 10.75
N VAL A 114 16.11 25.32 9.92
CA VAL A 114 15.46 25.11 8.62
C VAL A 114 14.57 23.88 8.68
N PHE A 115 13.26 24.09 8.61
CA PHE A 115 12.26 23.04 8.73
C PHE A 115 11.52 22.82 7.41
N ALA A 116 11.37 21.57 7.01
CA ALA A 116 10.58 21.18 5.85
C ALA A 116 9.85 19.86 6.09
N GLY A 117 8.71 19.69 5.42
CA GLY A 117 7.91 18.48 5.48
C GLY A 117 6.72 18.57 4.55
N GLU A 118 5.70 17.78 4.86
CA GLU A 118 4.53 17.61 3.99
C GLU A 118 3.25 17.48 4.80
N GLN A 119 2.16 17.99 4.21
CA GLN A 119 0.80 17.81 4.69
C GLN A 119 -0.02 17.10 3.60
N THR A 120 -0.65 16.00 3.96
CA THR A 120 -1.49 15.21 3.06
C THR A 120 -2.97 15.42 3.38
N THR A 121 -3.77 15.74 2.36
CA THR A 121 -5.21 15.99 2.49
C THR A 121 -5.98 15.25 1.39
N PRO A 122 -7.25 14.85 1.62
CA PRO A 122 -8.07 14.27 0.56
C PRO A 122 -8.36 15.29 -0.56
N ILE A 123 -8.67 14.78 -1.75
CA ILE A 123 -9.27 15.58 -2.82
C ILE A 123 -10.73 15.85 -2.46
N ASP A 124 -11.20 17.08 -2.68
CA ASP A 124 -12.48 17.53 -2.16
C ASP A 124 -13.67 16.83 -2.84
N SER A 125 -13.56 16.53 -4.14
CA SER A 125 -14.60 15.83 -4.90
C SER A 125 -14.05 14.92 -6.01
N VAL A 126 -14.62 13.71 -6.10
CA VAL A 126 -14.21 12.71 -7.10
C VAL A 126 -15.40 12.03 -7.75
N GLY A 127 -15.26 11.75 -9.05
CA GLY A 127 -16.13 10.90 -9.84
C GLY A 127 -15.56 9.49 -9.96
N LEU A 128 -16.35 8.48 -9.66
CA LEU A 128 -16.02 7.06 -9.81
C LEU A 128 -16.81 6.52 -11.00
N TYR A 129 -16.12 6.21 -12.10
CA TYR A 129 -16.75 5.60 -13.26
C TYR A 129 -16.73 4.08 -13.11
N VAL A 130 -17.91 3.50 -12.89
CA VAL A 130 -18.11 2.05 -12.78
C VAL A 130 -18.70 1.56 -14.10
N PRO A 131 -17.93 0.84 -14.92
CA PRO A 131 -18.37 0.44 -16.25
C PRO A 131 -19.58 -0.50 -16.19
N ARG A 132 -20.31 -0.56 -17.30
CA ARG A 132 -21.26 -1.62 -17.67
C ARG A 132 -21.14 -1.82 -19.19
N GLY A 133 -21.45 -3.02 -19.66
CA GLY A 133 -21.51 -3.32 -21.10
C GLY A 133 -21.64 -4.82 -21.33
N LYS A 134 -20.53 -5.55 -21.14
CA LYS A 134 -20.48 -7.02 -21.20
C LYS A 134 -21.03 -7.69 -19.92
N GLY A 135 -21.32 -6.90 -18.89
CA GLY A 135 -21.82 -7.30 -17.58
C GLY A 135 -21.90 -6.10 -16.62
N SER A 136 -22.28 -6.36 -15.37
CA SER A 136 -22.24 -5.42 -14.24
C SER A 136 -21.03 -5.74 -13.35
N PHE A 137 -20.37 -4.72 -12.80
CA PHE A 137 -19.10 -4.89 -12.09
C PHE A 137 -19.15 -4.33 -10.66
N PRO A 138 -19.86 -4.98 -9.73
CA PRO A 138 -19.93 -4.53 -8.34
C PRO A 138 -18.57 -4.60 -7.62
N SER A 139 -17.66 -5.48 -8.07
CA SER A 139 -16.27 -5.50 -7.59
C SER A 139 -15.54 -4.20 -7.89
N VAL A 140 -15.68 -3.66 -9.11
CA VAL A 140 -15.07 -2.37 -9.50
C VAL A 140 -15.65 -1.22 -8.66
N MET A 141 -16.94 -1.28 -8.31
CA MET A 141 -17.53 -0.32 -7.38
C MET A 141 -16.84 -0.36 -6.01
N LEU A 142 -16.55 -1.54 -5.46
CA LEU A 142 -15.78 -1.67 -4.21
C LEU A 142 -14.33 -1.17 -4.37
N MET A 143 -13.65 -1.56 -5.46
CA MET A 143 -12.27 -1.16 -5.76
C MET A 143 -12.11 0.36 -5.92
N LEU A 144 -13.15 1.08 -6.34
CA LEU A 144 -13.13 2.53 -6.44
C LEU A 144 -13.64 3.24 -5.18
N GLY A 145 -14.76 2.77 -4.62
CA GLY A 145 -15.44 3.42 -3.51
C GLY A 145 -14.68 3.34 -2.20
N ILE A 146 -14.13 2.17 -1.89
CA ILE A 146 -13.45 1.94 -0.61
C ILE A 146 -12.21 2.83 -0.45
N PRO A 147 -11.23 2.89 -1.38
CA PRO A 147 -10.10 3.79 -1.22
C PRO A 147 -10.49 5.26 -1.16
N ALA A 148 -11.53 5.70 -1.88
CA ALA A 148 -12.04 7.06 -1.80
C ALA A 148 -12.54 7.40 -0.38
N VAL A 149 -13.29 6.48 0.24
CA VAL A 149 -13.80 6.61 1.60
C VAL A 149 -12.66 6.55 2.63
N VAL A 150 -11.70 5.63 2.45
CA VAL A 150 -10.53 5.52 3.34
C VAL A 150 -9.67 6.79 3.29
N ALA A 151 -9.52 7.40 2.12
CA ALA A 151 -8.81 8.68 1.95
C ALA A 151 -9.51 9.82 2.72
N GLY A 152 -10.83 9.74 2.89
CA GLY A 152 -11.65 10.76 3.54
C GLY A 152 -12.19 11.79 2.56
N VAL A 153 -12.44 11.41 1.30
CA VAL A 153 -13.08 12.30 0.31
C VAL A 153 -14.52 12.59 0.74
N GLU A 154 -14.87 13.87 0.83
CA GLU A 154 -16.20 14.29 1.31
C GLU A 154 -17.27 14.16 0.21
N SER A 155 -16.94 14.48 -1.04
CA SER A 155 -17.89 14.50 -2.16
C SER A 155 -17.57 13.41 -3.19
N ILE A 156 -18.06 12.19 -2.93
CA ILE A 156 -17.89 11.03 -3.82
C ILE A 156 -19.13 10.83 -4.67
N HIS A 157 -18.96 10.72 -5.99
CA HIS A 157 -20.05 10.54 -6.96
C HIS A 157 -19.76 9.36 -7.88
N VAL A 158 -20.71 8.46 -8.05
CA VAL A 158 -20.57 7.25 -8.88
C VAL A 158 -21.35 7.43 -10.17
N PHE A 159 -20.75 7.08 -11.29
CA PHE A 159 -21.36 7.07 -12.61
C PHE A 159 -21.34 5.66 -13.13
N THR A 160 -22.53 5.10 -13.38
CA THR A 160 -22.66 3.76 -13.94
C THR A 160 -23.80 3.74 -14.97
N PRO A 161 -23.60 3.11 -16.14
CA PRO A 161 -24.67 3.01 -17.13
C PRO A 161 -25.87 2.21 -16.55
N PRO A 162 -27.11 2.65 -16.78
CA PRO A 162 -28.31 1.94 -16.33
C PRO A 162 -28.48 0.61 -17.06
N LEU A 163 -29.32 -0.28 -16.54
CA LEU A 163 -29.93 -1.41 -17.24
C LEU A 163 -30.87 -0.92 -18.35
N GLU A 164 -31.23 -1.79 -19.29
CA GLU A 164 -32.17 -1.45 -20.39
C GLU A 164 -33.54 -0.98 -19.87
N ASP A 165 -33.94 -1.43 -18.69
CA ASP A 165 -35.18 -1.01 -18.01
C ASP A 165 -35.06 0.33 -17.25
N GLY A 166 -33.89 1.00 -17.34
CA GLY A 166 -33.62 2.28 -16.71
C GLY A 166 -33.19 2.21 -15.24
N ARG A 167 -33.15 1.02 -14.62
CA ARG A 167 -32.68 0.86 -13.24
C ARG A 167 -31.16 0.72 -13.18
N THR A 168 -30.57 0.87 -12.00
CA THR A 168 -29.17 0.48 -11.78
C THR A 168 -29.10 -0.98 -11.34
N ASP A 169 -28.01 -1.66 -11.70
CA ASP A 169 -27.74 -3.03 -11.28
C ASP A 169 -27.80 -3.19 -9.74
N PRO A 170 -28.59 -4.14 -9.19
CA PRO A 170 -28.76 -4.30 -7.75
C PRO A 170 -27.46 -4.55 -6.98
N ALA A 171 -26.57 -5.41 -7.51
CA ALA A 171 -25.31 -5.72 -6.83
C ALA A 171 -24.38 -4.52 -6.78
N THR A 172 -24.37 -3.70 -7.83
CA THR A 172 -23.60 -2.45 -7.90
C THR A 172 -24.11 -1.41 -6.92
N LEU A 173 -25.44 -1.26 -6.77
CA LEU A 173 -26.03 -0.38 -5.75
C LEU A 173 -25.73 -0.85 -4.33
N VAL A 174 -25.83 -2.15 -4.06
CA VAL A 174 -25.48 -2.72 -2.74
C VAL A 174 -23.99 -2.53 -2.45
N ALA A 175 -23.10 -2.67 -3.44
CA ALA A 175 -21.68 -2.37 -3.27
C ALA A 175 -21.43 -0.88 -2.95
N ALA A 176 -22.14 0.04 -3.60
CA ALA A 176 -22.07 1.46 -3.29
C ALA A 176 -22.59 1.78 -1.88
N ASP A 177 -23.68 1.14 -1.45
CA ASP A 177 -24.24 1.23 -0.10
C ASP A 177 -23.29 0.70 0.98
N ILE A 178 -22.62 -0.44 0.73
CA ILE A 178 -21.56 -0.97 1.61
C ILE A 178 -20.40 0.02 1.79
N CYS A 179 -20.12 0.84 0.76
CA CYS A 179 -19.14 1.92 0.84
C CYS A 179 -19.69 3.18 1.53
N GLY A 180 -21.01 3.30 1.72
CA GLY A 180 -21.67 4.51 2.21
C GLY A 180 -21.83 5.61 1.17
N ILE A 181 -21.85 5.26 -0.13
CA ILE A 181 -21.91 6.22 -1.24
C ILE A 181 -23.31 6.22 -1.87
N HIS A 182 -24.03 7.34 -1.73
CA HIS A 182 -25.42 7.49 -2.21
C HIS A 182 -25.59 8.53 -3.34
N ASN A 183 -24.50 9.11 -3.84
CA ASN A 183 -24.53 9.95 -5.03
C ASN A 183 -24.24 9.09 -6.27
N VAL A 184 -25.19 8.24 -6.67
CA VAL A 184 -25.05 7.36 -7.84
C VAL A 184 -25.88 7.92 -8.98
N TYR A 185 -25.30 7.99 -10.19
CA TYR A 185 -25.94 8.51 -11.39
C TYR A 185 -26.01 7.45 -12.48
N LYS A 186 -27.17 7.38 -13.13
CA LYS A 186 -27.51 6.47 -14.22
C LYS A 186 -26.97 6.99 -15.56
N ALA A 187 -25.66 7.14 -15.65
CA ALA A 187 -24.96 7.68 -16.80
C ALA A 187 -23.65 6.94 -17.06
N GLY A 188 -23.44 6.57 -18.33
CA GLY A 188 -22.27 5.88 -18.82
C GLY A 188 -21.45 6.69 -19.83
N GLY A 189 -20.38 6.08 -20.33
CA GLY A 189 -19.68 6.52 -21.53
C GLY A 189 -19.13 7.94 -21.49
N VAL A 190 -19.04 8.54 -22.67
CA VAL A 190 -18.51 9.90 -22.89
C VAL A 190 -19.36 10.94 -22.17
N GLN A 191 -20.69 10.79 -22.20
CA GLN A 191 -21.62 11.75 -21.62
C GLN A 191 -21.48 11.85 -20.11
N ALA A 192 -21.17 10.74 -19.42
CA ALA A 192 -20.90 10.77 -17.97
C ALA A 192 -19.61 11.53 -17.65
N ILE A 193 -18.52 11.28 -18.40
CA ILE A 193 -17.23 11.96 -18.20
C ILE A 193 -17.36 13.46 -18.49
N ALA A 194 -18.11 13.85 -19.53
CA ALA A 194 -18.37 15.25 -19.83
C ALA A 194 -19.22 15.92 -18.74
N ALA A 195 -20.26 15.24 -18.26
CA ALA A 195 -21.17 15.77 -17.24
C ALA A 195 -20.45 16.00 -15.90
N LEU A 196 -19.60 15.07 -15.46
CA LEU A 196 -18.81 15.27 -14.23
C LEU A 196 -17.72 16.34 -14.39
N ALA A 197 -17.17 16.52 -15.59
CA ALA A 197 -16.08 17.47 -15.82
C ALA A 197 -16.59 18.92 -15.90
N TYR A 198 -17.74 19.15 -16.52
CA TYR A 198 -18.33 20.49 -16.63
C TYR A 198 -19.35 20.80 -15.54
N GLY A 199 -19.96 19.77 -14.94
CA GLY A 199 -21.18 19.89 -14.15
C GLY A 199 -22.40 20.09 -15.05
N THR A 200 -23.57 19.73 -14.52
CA THR A 200 -24.89 19.96 -15.10
C THR A 200 -25.84 20.49 -14.01
N ALA A 201 -27.15 20.59 -14.28
CA ALA A 201 -28.10 20.98 -13.25
C ALA A 201 -28.22 19.91 -12.14
N SER A 202 -28.11 18.63 -12.48
CA SER A 202 -28.23 17.50 -11.53
C SER A 202 -26.89 16.94 -11.06
N ILE A 203 -25.81 17.11 -11.83
CA ILE A 203 -24.48 16.54 -11.55
C ILE A 203 -23.53 17.68 -11.19
N PRO A 204 -22.92 17.71 -10.00
CA PRO A 204 -21.94 18.73 -9.65
C PRO A 204 -20.66 18.57 -10.49
N LYS A 205 -19.94 19.68 -10.69
CA LYS A 205 -18.61 19.65 -11.28
C LYS A 205 -17.62 19.01 -10.29
N LEU A 206 -16.85 18.02 -10.74
CA LEU A 206 -15.90 17.25 -9.92
C LEU A 206 -14.45 17.56 -10.29
N LEU A 207 -13.52 17.33 -9.35
CA LEU A 207 -12.09 17.64 -9.54
C LEU A 207 -11.30 16.53 -10.21
N LYS A 208 -11.68 15.27 -9.96
CA LYS A 208 -10.98 14.08 -10.47
C LYS A 208 -11.95 12.99 -10.86
N VAL A 209 -11.62 12.23 -11.90
CA VAL A 209 -12.34 11.01 -12.30
C VAL A 209 -11.42 9.80 -12.27
N LEU A 210 -11.88 8.72 -11.63
CA LEU A 210 -11.18 7.44 -11.51
C LEU A 210 -12.09 6.31 -11.99
N GLY A 211 -11.49 5.19 -12.35
CA GLY A 211 -12.21 4.01 -12.84
C GLY A 211 -11.90 3.64 -14.29
N PRO A 212 -11.91 2.35 -14.62
CA PRO A 212 -11.61 1.85 -15.96
C PRO A 212 -12.76 2.11 -16.92
N GLY A 213 -12.48 2.15 -18.23
CA GLY A 213 -13.53 2.36 -19.22
C GLY A 213 -13.15 1.88 -20.61
N SER A 214 -14.13 1.89 -21.52
CA SER A 214 -13.88 1.59 -22.93
C SER A 214 -12.98 2.64 -23.58
N GLY A 215 -12.49 2.37 -24.79
CA GLY A 215 -11.71 3.35 -25.57
C GLY A 215 -12.38 4.72 -25.67
N TYR A 216 -13.72 4.78 -25.75
CA TYR A 216 -14.48 6.05 -25.77
C TYR A 216 -14.37 6.83 -24.45
N VAL A 217 -14.42 6.14 -23.31
CA VAL A 217 -14.26 6.76 -21.97
C VAL A 217 -12.83 7.27 -21.81
N THR A 218 -11.84 6.48 -22.23
CA THR A 218 -10.43 6.86 -22.19
C THR A 218 -10.16 8.06 -23.11
N ALA A 219 -10.74 8.09 -24.31
CA ALA A 219 -10.67 9.24 -25.21
C ALA A 219 -11.34 10.49 -24.62
N ALA A 220 -12.50 10.34 -23.95
CA ALA A 220 -13.16 11.45 -23.27
C ALA A 220 -12.29 12.03 -22.14
N LYS A 221 -11.73 11.16 -21.28
CA LYS A 221 -10.80 11.56 -20.22
C LYS A 221 -9.60 12.31 -20.78
N ARG A 222 -9.04 11.85 -21.90
CA ARG A 222 -7.91 12.50 -22.59
C ARG A 222 -8.28 13.90 -23.10
N LEU A 223 -9.44 14.07 -23.74
CA LEU A 223 -9.90 15.40 -24.19
C LEU A 223 -10.19 16.36 -23.04
N LEU A 224 -10.47 15.83 -21.85
CA LEU A 224 -10.87 16.60 -20.67
C LEU A 224 -9.77 16.76 -19.62
N GLN A 225 -8.53 16.32 -19.89
CA GLN A 225 -7.40 16.38 -18.94
C GLN A 225 -7.07 17.81 -18.46
N GLY A 226 -7.46 18.84 -19.20
CA GLY A 226 -7.34 20.25 -18.80
C GLY A 226 -8.54 20.81 -18.01
N VAL A 227 -9.60 20.03 -17.85
CA VAL A 227 -10.87 20.41 -17.20
C VAL A 227 -11.09 19.62 -15.90
N VAL A 228 -10.73 18.33 -15.89
CA VAL A 228 -10.80 17.41 -14.76
C VAL A 228 -9.54 16.54 -14.73
N ASP A 229 -9.03 16.19 -13.54
CA ASP A 229 -7.95 15.21 -13.41
C ASP A 229 -8.49 13.84 -13.87
N SER A 230 -7.87 13.27 -14.92
CA SER A 230 -8.31 12.02 -15.56
C SER A 230 -7.94 10.75 -14.80
N GLY A 231 -7.12 10.86 -13.74
CA GLY A 231 -6.56 9.72 -13.03
C GLY A 231 -5.60 8.89 -13.87
N LEU A 232 -5.27 7.69 -13.39
CA LEU A 232 -4.39 6.76 -14.10
C LEU A 232 -5.04 6.21 -15.39
N PRO A 233 -4.24 5.92 -16.43
CA PRO A 233 -4.74 5.32 -17.66
C PRO A 233 -5.03 3.82 -17.45
N ALA A 234 -6.31 3.45 -17.50
CA ALA A 234 -6.76 2.06 -17.47
C ALA A 234 -7.54 1.76 -18.77
N GLY A 235 -6.96 0.89 -19.61
CA GLY A 235 -7.48 0.46 -20.91
C GLY A 235 -7.91 -1.02 -20.90
N PRO A 236 -7.85 -1.71 -22.05
CA PRO A 236 -8.12 -3.15 -22.13
C PRO A 236 -7.19 -3.96 -21.23
N SER A 237 -7.73 -5.03 -20.64
CA SER A 237 -7.02 -5.93 -19.73
C SER A 237 -5.77 -6.57 -20.35
N GLU A 238 -4.72 -6.72 -19.55
CA GLU A 238 -3.52 -7.46 -19.95
C GLU A 238 -2.89 -8.30 -18.82
N SER A 239 -2.30 -9.44 -19.16
CA SER A 239 -1.57 -10.26 -18.20
C SER A 239 -0.34 -10.97 -18.77
N ILE A 240 0.60 -11.24 -17.87
CA ILE A 240 1.64 -12.26 -18.06
C ILE A 240 1.55 -13.28 -16.93
N VAL A 241 1.55 -14.56 -17.30
CA VAL A 241 1.81 -15.68 -16.39
C VAL A 241 3.24 -16.13 -16.63
N LEU A 242 4.14 -15.86 -15.67
CA LEU A 242 5.54 -16.25 -15.71
C LEU A 242 5.74 -17.56 -14.95
N VAL A 243 6.17 -18.61 -15.64
CA VAL A 243 6.33 -19.95 -15.06
C VAL A 243 7.64 -20.63 -15.43
N ASP A 244 8.17 -21.45 -14.52
CA ASP A 244 9.31 -22.33 -14.78
C ASP A 244 8.87 -23.80 -14.85
N GLU A 245 9.82 -24.73 -14.99
CA GLU A 245 9.55 -26.16 -15.10
C GLU A 245 8.85 -26.79 -13.88
N THR A 246 8.71 -26.07 -12.77
CA THR A 246 8.08 -26.59 -11.54
C THR A 246 6.60 -26.28 -11.42
N ALA A 247 6.06 -25.40 -12.27
CA ALA A 247 4.64 -25.04 -12.24
C ALA A 247 3.76 -26.14 -12.85
N ASP A 248 2.50 -26.22 -12.39
CA ASP A 248 1.49 -27.07 -12.99
C ASP A 248 1.05 -26.49 -14.37
N PRO A 249 1.25 -27.21 -15.49
CA PRO A 249 0.85 -26.74 -16.82
C PRO A 249 -0.67 -26.50 -16.95
N TYR A 250 -1.50 -27.21 -16.18
CA TYR A 250 -2.96 -27.02 -16.17
C TYR A 250 -3.35 -25.69 -15.54
N LEU A 251 -2.78 -25.38 -14.37
CA LEU A 251 -3.04 -24.10 -13.69
C LEU A 251 -2.48 -22.93 -14.49
N ALA A 252 -1.27 -23.06 -15.05
CA ALA A 252 -0.66 -22.04 -15.90
C ALA A 252 -1.52 -21.75 -17.16
N ALA A 253 -2.11 -22.78 -17.75
CA ALA A 253 -3.03 -22.63 -18.88
C ALA A 253 -4.36 -21.97 -18.47
N LEU A 254 -4.91 -22.28 -17.30
CA LEU A 254 -6.10 -21.59 -16.76
C LEU A 254 -5.82 -20.12 -16.48
N ASP A 255 -4.69 -19.80 -15.84
CA ASP A 255 -4.33 -18.41 -15.53
C ASP A 255 -4.08 -17.57 -16.78
N LEU A 256 -3.58 -18.18 -17.86
CA LEU A 256 -3.50 -17.53 -19.17
C LEU A 256 -4.89 -17.10 -19.69
N LEU A 257 -5.93 -17.89 -19.42
CA LEU A 257 -7.28 -17.62 -19.90
C LEU A 257 -8.00 -16.52 -19.09
N ASN A 258 -7.61 -16.27 -17.82
CA ASN A 258 -8.28 -15.33 -16.91
C ASN A 258 -8.47 -13.92 -17.54
N GLU A 259 -7.40 -13.29 -18.02
CA GLU A 259 -7.54 -11.97 -18.66
C GLU A 259 -7.87 -12.07 -20.16
N ALA A 260 -7.55 -13.19 -20.83
CA ALA A 260 -7.91 -13.39 -22.23
C ALA A 260 -9.43 -13.42 -22.43
N GLU A 261 -10.19 -13.86 -21.42
CA GLU A 261 -11.64 -13.96 -21.49
C GLU A 261 -12.35 -12.62 -21.29
N HIS A 262 -11.67 -11.55 -20.84
CA HIS A 262 -12.27 -10.24 -20.59
C HIS A 262 -12.80 -9.56 -21.86
N GLY A 263 -12.16 -9.79 -23.00
CA GLY A 263 -12.54 -9.18 -24.26
C GLY A 263 -11.59 -9.46 -25.41
N PRO A 264 -12.05 -9.29 -26.66
CA PRO A 264 -11.23 -9.51 -27.85
C PRO A 264 -10.08 -8.49 -27.99
N ASP A 265 -10.14 -7.40 -27.23
CA ASP A 265 -9.17 -6.32 -27.15
C ASP A 265 -8.08 -6.54 -26.07
N SER A 266 -8.18 -7.62 -25.27
CA SER A 266 -7.22 -7.96 -24.22
C SER A 266 -5.91 -8.53 -24.79
N SER A 267 -4.90 -8.67 -23.93
CA SER A 267 -3.64 -9.34 -24.29
C SER A 267 -3.11 -10.20 -23.15
N ALA A 268 -2.74 -11.45 -23.44
CA ALA A 268 -2.32 -12.39 -22.40
C ALA A 268 -1.21 -13.32 -22.88
N TYR A 269 -0.12 -13.42 -22.11
CA TYR A 269 1.01 -14.29 -22.42
C TYR A 269 1.33 -15.26 -21.28
N LEU A 270 1.55 -16.52 -21.62
CA LEU A 270 2.25 -17.48 -20.77
C LEU A 270 3.72 -17.45 -21.16
N VAL A 271 4.59 -16.99 -20.26
CA VAL A 271 6.03 -16.86 -20.50
C VAL A 271 6.77 -17.91 -19.69
N THR A 272 7.59 -18.72 -20.35
CA THR A 272 8.33 -19.80 -19.68
C THR A 272 9.71 -20.06 -20.28
N ASN A 273 10.62 -20.65 -19.51
CA ASN A 273 11.88 -21.22 -19.98
C ASN A 273 11.81 -22.76 -20.16
N SER A 274 10.65 -23.38 -19.93
CA SER A 274 10.44 -24.82 -20.10
C SER A 274 9.70 -25.13 -21.41
N VAL A 275 10.37 -25.88 -22.30
CA VAL A 275 9.75 -26.33 -23.56
C VAL A 275 8.67 -27.36 -23.26
N GLU A 276 8.91 -28.26 -22.32
CA GLU A 276 8.00 -29.33 -21.91
C GLU A 276 6.69 -28.76 -21.37
N LEU A 277 6.76 -27.83 -20.40
CA LEU A 277 5.58 -27.17 -19.85
C LEU A 277 4.76 -26.46 -20.94
N SER A 278 5.44 -25.75 -21.84
CA SER A 278 4.76 -25.03 -22.94
C SER A 278 3.98 -25.97 -23.85
N GLN A 279 4.49 -27.18 -24.11
CA GLN A 279 3.83 -28.18 -24.96
C GLN A 279 2.63 -28.78 -24.24
N GLU A 280 2.76 -29.06 -22.94
CA GLU A 280 1.65 -29.57 -22.13
C GLU A 280 0.51 -28.55 -22.03
N ALA A 281 0.82 -27.29 -21.73
CA ALA A 281 -0.15 -26.20 -21.73
C ALA A 281 -0.86 -26.06 -23.09
N LEU A 282 -0.12 -26.15 -24.20
CA LEU A 282 -0.67 -26.08 -25.56
C LEU A 282 -1.69 -27.19 -25.85
N VAL A 283 -1.48 -28.40 -25.30
CA VAL A 283 -2.40 -29.53 -25.44
C VAL A 283 -3.65 -29.37 -24.56
N LEU A 284 -3.52 -28.70 -23.41
CA LEU A 284 -4.62 -28.47 -22.46
C LEU A 284 -5.56 -27.35 -22.90
N LEU A 285 -5.02 -26.26 -23.46
CA LEU A 285 -5.78 -25.05 -23.80
C LEU A 285 -7.04 -25.30 -24.66
N PRO A 286 -7.03 -26.13 -25.73
CA PRO A 286 -8.26 -26.42 -26.47
C PRO A 286 -9.38 -27.05 -25.62
N LYS A 287 -9.01 -27.91 -24.65
CA LYS A 287 -9.99 -28.55 -23.76
C LYS A 287 -10.57 -27.54 -22.78
N LEU A 288 -9.71 -26.70 -22.19
CA LEU A 288 -10.15 -25.62 -21.29
C LEU A 288 -11.07 -24.63 -22.00
N LEU A 289 -10.75 -24.26 -23.25
CA LEU A 289 -11.59 -23.39 -24.06
C LEU A 289 -12.98 -24.00 -24.34
N ASP A 290 -13.09 -25.32 -24.48
CA ASP A 290 -14.36 -26.02 -24.67
C ASP A 290 -15.25 -26.03 -23.41
N GLU A 291 -14.70 -25.76 -22.24
CA GLU A 291 -15.45 -25.61 -20.99
C GLU A 291 -16.06 -24.21 -20.83
N LEU A 292 -15.58 -23.22 -21.58
CA LEU A 292 -16.06 -21.85 -21.52
C LEU A 292 -17.37 -21.65 -22.31
N PRO A 293 -18.24 -20.73 -21.89
CA PRO A 293 -19.34 -20.27 -22.72
C PRO A 293 -18.83 -19.77 -24.08
N LYS A 294 -19.59 -20.05 -25.14
CA LYS A 294 -19.19 -19.76 -26.53
C LYS A 294 -18.59 -18.37 -26.74
N TRP A 295 -19.22 -17.34 -26.17
CA TRP A 295 -18.78 -15.95 -26.35
C TRP A 295 -17.47 -15.63 -25.61
N ARG A 296 -17.20 -16.25 -24.46
CA ARG A 296 -15.91 -16.14 -23.75
C ARG A 296 -14.81 -16.89 -24.50
N LYS A 297 -15.13 -18.10 -24.99
CA LYS A 297 -14.24 -18.87 -25.86
C LYS A 297 -13.78 -18.05 -27.07
N GLU A 298 -14.71 -17.39 -27.78
CA GLU A 298 -14.40 -16.54 -28.94
C GLU A 298 -13.46 -15.36 -28.59
N PHE A 299 -13.60 -14.78 -27.39
CA PHE A 299 -12.67 -13.75 -26.91
C PHE A 299 -11.27 -14.33 -26.69
N CYS A 300 -11.15 -15.43 -25.95
CA CYS A 300 -9.86 -16.10 -25.71
C CYS A 300 -9.18 -16.51 -27.03
N GLU A 301 -9.92 -17.08 -27.99
CA GLU A 301 -9.38 -17.46 -29.30
C GLU A 301 -8.85 -16.25 -30.09
N THR A 302 -9.54 -15.11 -30.00
CA THR A 302 -9.10 -13.85 -30.61
C THR A 302 -7.82 -13.34 -29.96
N VAL A 303 -7.78 -13.25 -28.62
CA VAL A 303 -6.61 -12.78 -27.87
C VAL A 303 -5.40 -13.66 -28.16
N LEU A 304 -5.55 -14.99 -28.04
CA LEU A 304 -4.48 -15.97 -28.22
C LEU A 304 -4.02 -16.13 -29.69
N SER A 305 -4.70 -15.49 -30.64
CA SER A 305 -4.28 -15.46 -32.05
C SER A 305 -3.70 -14.11 -32.48
N GLN A 306 -4.01 -13.02 -31.78
CA GLN A 306 -3.55 -11.67 -32.14
C GLN A 306 -2.48 -11.12 -31.19
N HIS A 307 -2.83 -10.94 -29.92
CA HIS A 307 -2.03 -10.22 -28.91
C HIS A 307 -1.77 -11.09 -27.67
N GLY A 308 -1.57 -12.38 -27.89
CA GLY A 308 -1.34 -13.34 -26.81
C GLY A 308 -0.86 -14.71 -27.31
N GLY A 309 -0.64 -15.62 -26.36
CA GLY A 309 -0.18 -16.98 -26.62
C GLY A 309 0.89 -17.43 -25.61
N ILE A 310 1.69 -18.41 -26.02
CA ILE A 310 2.79 -18.92 -25.19
C ILE A 310 4.13 -18.41 -25.76
N LEU A 311 4.98 -17.84 -24.91
CA LEU A 311 6.33 -17.41 -25.24
C LEU A 311 7.36 -18.24 -24.48
N ILE A 312 8.19 -18.96 -25.22
CA ILE A 312 9.31 -19.74 -24.69
C ILE A 312 10.59 -18.92 -24.79
N THR A 313 11.35 -18.88 -23.71
CA THR A 313 12.67 -18.23 -23.58
C THR A 313 13.75 -19.26 -23.29
N GLN A 314 15.03 -18.95 -23.54
CA GLN A 314 16.11 -19.90 -23.25
C GLN A 314 16.41 -20.00 -21.75
N THR A 315 16.16 -18.91 -21.03
CA THR A 315 16.47 -18.79 -19.60
C THR A 315 15.39 -17.99 -18.90
N LEU A 316 15.24 -18.22 -17.59
CA LEU A 316 14.37 -17.42 -16.75
C LEU A 316 14.76 -15.93 -16.75
N ASP A 317 16.04 -15.61 -16.98
CA ASP A 317 16.54 -14.24 -17.11
C ASP A 317 15.94 -13.53 -18.33
N GLU A 318 15.87 -14.21 -19.47
CA GLU A 318 15.21 -13.69 -20.68
C GLU A 318 13.71 -13.50 -20.46
N ALA A 319 13.05 -14.42 -19.74
CA ALA A 319 11.63 -14.29 -19.39
C ALA A 319 11.36 -13.07 -18.51
N ILE A 320 12.18 -12.85 -17.48
CA ILE A 320 12.11 -11.66 -16.61
C ILE A 320 12.35 -10.38 -17.40
N GLN A 321 13.30 -10.40 -18.34
CA GLN A 321 13.57 -9.25 -19.19
C GLN A 321 12.36 -8.93 -20.08
N PHE A 322 11.74 -9.95 -20.70
CA PHE A 322 10.52 -9.77 -21.47
C PHE A 322 9.38 -9.19 -20.62
N VAL A 323 9.16 -9.69 -19.40
CA VAL A 323 8.16 -9.15 -18.47
C VAL A 323 8.42 -7.67 -18.19
N ASN A 324 9.66 -7.29 -17.90
CA ASN A 324 10.01 -5.90 -17.63
C ASN A 324 9.83 -4.98 -18.84
N ASP A 325 10.15 -5.47 -20.04
CA ASP A 325 9.99 -4.71 -21.28
C ASP A 325 8.52 -4.55 -21.66
N TYR A 326 7.74 -5.62 -21.44
CA TYR A 326 6.30 -5.62 -21.64
C TYR A 326 5.63 -4.69 -20.63
N ALA A 327 5.96 -4.77 -19.34
CA ALA A 327 5.35 -4.05 -18.22
C ALA A 327 3.84 -4.32 -18.12
N PRO A 328 3.44 -5.55 -17.74
CA PRO A 328 2.04 -5.96 -17.74
C PRO A 328 1.23 -5.25 -16.64
N GLU A 329 -0.07 -5.16 -16.86
CA GLU A 329 -1.06 -4.83 -15.83
C GLU A 329 -1.02 -5.89 -14.71
N HIS A 330 -1.27 -7.16 -15.01
CA HIS A 330 -1.15 -8.27 -14.06
C HIS A 330 0.07 -9.18 -14.36
N LEU A 331 0.89 -9.47 -13.35
CA LEU A 331 1.97 -10.45 -13.45
C LEU A 331 1.77 -11.57 -12.42
N ALA A 332 1.36 -12.75 -12.88
CA ALA A 332 1.37 -13.97 -12.06
C ALA A 332 2.71 -14.68 -12.17
N ILE A 333 3.28 -15.09 -11.04
CA ILE A 333 4.60 -15.76 -10.97
C ILE A 333 4.45 -17.11 -10.27
N HIS A 334 4.68 -18.19 -11.04
CA HIS A 334 4.73 -19.57 -10.55
C HIS A 334 6.09 -20.18 -10.88
N VAL A 335 7.07 -19.90 -10.01
CA VAL A 335 8.46 -20.34 -10.18
C VAL A 335 9.01 -20.83 -8.84
N LYS A 336 10.05 -21.66 -8.90
CA LYS A 336 10.70 -22.23 -7.73
C LYS A 336 11.34 -21.18 -6.82
N ASP A 337 12.02 -20.18 -7.39
CA ASP A 337 12.63 -19.06 -6.66
C ASP A 337 11.78 -17.79 -6.72
N LEU A 338 10.61 -17.85 -6.09
CA LEU A 338 9.60 -16.79 -6.12
C LEU A 338 10.14 -15.42 -5.71
N TRP A 339 10.90 -15.37 -4.61
CA TRP A 339 11.43 -14.12 -4.06
C TRP A 339 12.63 -13.59 -4.84
N GLY A 340 13.47 -14.47 -5.40
CA GLY A 340 14.57 -14.07 -6.28
C GLY A 340 14.06 -13.43 -7.56
N VAL A 341 13.02 -14.00 -8.18
CA VAL A 341 12.36 -13.44 -9.37
C VAL A 341 11.69 -12.10 -9.04
N THR A 342 10.90 -12.04 -7.96
CA THR A 342 10.16 -10.82 -7.56
C THR A 342 11.07 -9.60 -7.43
N LYS A 343 12.26 -9.74 -6.82
CA LYS A 343 13.24 -8.65 -6.66
C LYS A 343 13.79 -8.10 -7.99
N ARG A 344 13.63 -8.84 -9.08
CA ARG A 344 14.13 -8.50 -10.42
C ARG A 344 13.03 -7.95 -11.34
N ILE A 345 11.77 -8.04 -10.92
CA ILE A 345 10.67 -7.36 -11.58
C ILE A 345 10.77 -5.86 -11.26
N LYS A 346 10.79 -5.06 -12.32
CA LYS A 346 10.86 -3.60 -12.29
C LYS A 346 9.51 -2.98 -12.62
N ASN A 347 8.78 -3.58 -13.57
CA ASN A 347 7.55 -3.02 -14.13
C ASN A 347 6.44 -4.08 -14.15
N ALA A 348 5.42 -3.89 -13.31
CA ALA A 348 4.15 -4.61 -13.34
C ALA A 348 3.12 -3.77 -12.56
N GLY A 349 1.85 -3.76 -12.98
CA GLY A 349 0.77 -3.09 -12.24
C GLY A 349 0.51 -3.78 -10.91
N GLU A 350 0.36 -5.10 -10.97
CA GLU A 350 0.26 -6.00 -9.81
C GLU A 350 1.20 -7.20 -9.98
N ILE A 351 1.89 -7.58 -8.91
CA ILE A 351 2.75 -8.78 -8.86
C ILE A 351 2.08 -9.81 -7.95
N ILE A 352 1.73 -10.95 -8.52
CA ILE A 352 0.91 -12.00 -7.93
C ILE A 352 1.77 -13.25 -7.77
N LEU A 353 1.85 -13.76 -6.54
CA LEU A 353 2.88 -14.71 -6.15
C LEU A 353 2.30 -16.07 -5.73
N GLY A 354 2.80 -17.13 -6.36
CA GLY A 354 2.54 -18.51 -5.96
C GLY A 354 1.25 -19.10 -6.54
N GLU A 355 1.21 -20.43 -6.56
CA GLU A 355 0.15 -21.24 -7.19
C GLU A 355 -1.27 -20.99 -6.65
N TYR A 356 -1.40 -20.71 -5.36
CA TYR A 356 -2.71 -20.50 -4.71
C TYR A 356 -3.23 -19.06 -4.81
N THR A 357 -2.61 -18.23 -5.64
CA THR A 357 -2.97 -16.82 -5.81
C THR A 357 -3.31 -16.55 -7.28
N PRO A 358 -4.43 -17.08 -7.82
CA PRO A 358 -4.82 -16.79 -9.20
C PRO A 358 -5.24 -15.32 -9.34
N ILE A 359 -5.10 -14.77 -10.56
CA ILE A 359 -5.44 -13.37 -10.86
C ILE A 359 -6.86 -13.02 -10.41
N ALA A 360 -7.81 -13.94 -10.60
CA ALA A 360 -9.20 -13.77 -10.19
C ALA A 360 -9.36 -13.43 -8.69
N VAL A 361 -8.57 -14.03 -7.80
CA VAL A 361 -8.67 -13.73 -6.36
C VAL A 361 -8.27 -12.28 -6.07
N CYS A 362 -7.26 -11.77 -6.80
CA CYS A 362 -6.79 -10.39 -6.70
C CYS A 362 -7.84 -9.41 -7.24
N ASN A 363 -8.42 -9.71 -8.42
CA ASN A 363 -9.45 -8.89 -9.05
C ASN A 363 -10.71 -8.68 -8.19
N TYR A 364 -11.01 -9.61 -7.28
CA TYR A 364 -12.26 -9.62 -6.54
C TYR A 364 -12.14 -9.41 -5.03
N SER A 365 -11.16 -10.00 -4.35
CA SER A 365 -11.29 -10.19 -2.89
C SER A 365 -10.00 -10.15 -2.07
N LEU A 366 -8.81 -10.25 -2.67
CA LEU A 366 -7.58 -10.32 -1.89
C LEU A 366 -7.33 -9.05 -1.05
N GLY A 367 -7.60 -7.87 -1.62
CA GLY A 367 -7.41 -6.59 -0.95
C GLY A 367 -6.77 -5.51 -1.83
N PRO A 368 -5.67 -5.82 -2.55
CA PRO A 368 -5.11 -4.94 -3.56
C PRO A 368 -6.12 -4.52 -4.64
N ASN A 369 -5.82 -3.43 -5.33
CA ASN A 369 -6.75 -2.81 -6.26
C ASN A 369 -6.63 -3.39 -7.67
N ALA A 370 -7.77 -3.74 -8.27
CA ALA A 370 -7.85 -4.26 -9.63
C ALA A 370 -7.95 -3.16 -10.71
N VAL A 371 -7.91 -1.88 -10.35
CA VAL A 371 -7.82 -0.77 -11.31
C VAL A 371 -6.34 -0.45 -11.50
N LEU A 372 -5.77 -1.02 -12.55
CA LEU A 372 -4.34 -1.07 -12.79
C LEU A 372 -3.96 -0.33 -14.10
N PRO A 373 -2.69 0.11 -14.22
CA PRO A 373 -2.20 0.71 -15.44
C PRO A 373 -1.95 -0.35 -16.53
N THR A 374 -2.55 -0.15 -17.70
CA THR A 374 -2.44 -1.06 -18.85
C THR A 374 -1.48 -0.53 -19.91
N SER A 375 -1.27 -1.25 -21.02
CA SER A 375 -0.57 -0.75 -22.20
C SER A 375 0.88 -0.29 -21.92
N GLY A 376 1.54 -0.93 -20.94
CA GLY A 376 2.90 -0.60 -20.52
C GLY A 376 3.00 0.61 -19.58
N TYR A 377 1.89 1.23 -19.18
CA TYR A 377 1.90 2.35 -18.24
C TYR A 377 2.41 1.97 -16.84
N ALA A 378 2.48 0.68 -16.50
CA ALA A 378 3.14 0.17 -15.30
C ALA A 378 4.62 0.59 -15.17
N LYS A 379 5.24 1.12 -16.24
CA LYS A 379 6.57 1.77 -16.18
C LYS A 379 6.60 3.11 -15.44
N THR A 380 5.45 3.77 -15.30
CA THR A 380 5.34 5.15 -14.79
C THR A 380 4.13 5.41 -13.89
N TYR A 381 3.15 4.50 -13.88
CA TYR A 381 1.94 4.55 -13.07
C TYR A 381 1.90 3.37 -12.11
N SER A 382 1.21 3.56 -11.00
CA SER A 382 0.92 2.50 -10.03
C SER A 382 -0.53 2.04 -10.15
N ALA A 383 -0.84 0.90 -9.52
CA ALA A 383 -2.20 0.52 -9.18
C ALA A 383 -2.93 1.67 -8.46
N LEU A 384 -4.23 1.79 -8.69
CA LEU A 384 -5.08 2.70 -7.93
C LEU A 384 -4.94 2.39 -6.43
N SER A 385 -4.78 3.43 -5.63
CA SER A 385 -4.61 3.32 -4.18
C SER A 385 -5.35 4.45 -3.46
N VAL A 386 -5.32 4.41 -2.13
CA VAL A 386 -5.79 5.53 -1.29
C VAL A 386 -5.11 6.86 -1.65
N ARG A 387 -3.86 6.82 -2.15
CA ARG A 387 -3.07 8.01 -2.48
C ARG A 387 -3.61 8.75 -3.71
N ASP A 388 -4.28 8.07 -4.63
CA ASP A 388 -4.88 8.68 -5.83
C ASP A 388 -6.04 9.62 -5.51
N PHE A 389 -6.60 9.49 -4.31
CA PHE A 389 -7.65 10.32 -3.73
C PHE A 389 -7.11 11.40 -2.79
N MET A 390 -5.79 11.57 -2.71
CA MET A 390 -5.12 12.50 -1.81
C MET A 390 -4.18 13.43 -2.57
N LYS A 391 -3.86 14.56 -1.95
CA LYS A 391 -2.89 15.56 -2.42
C LYS A 391 -1.95 15.92 -1.28
N THR A 392 -0.68 16.13 -1.62
CA THR A 392 0.37 16.49 -0.66
C THR A 392 0.83 17.92 -0.92
N SER A 393 0.95 18.71 0.14
CA SER A 393 1.51 20.07 0.11
C SER A 393 2.80 20.11 0.91
N SER A 394 3.87 20.67 0.35
CA SER A 394 5.09 20.93 1.11
C SER A 394 4.83 22.01 2.16
N VAL A 395 5.29 21.78 3.38
CA VAL A 395 5.27 22.74 4.49
C VAL A 395 6.71 23.11 4.80
N SER A 396 6.99 24.40 4.96
CA SER A 396 8.34 24.88 5.24
C SER A 396 8.32 26.02 6.24
N TYR A 397 9.30 26.04 7.13
CA TYR A 397 9.44 27.04 8.18
C TYR A 397 10.93 27.36 8.40
N LEU A 398 11.22 28.63 8.68
CA LEU A 398 12.54 29.09 9.08
C LEU A 398 12.43 29.74 10.46
N THR A 399 13.28 29.29 11.38
CA THR A 399 13.60 30.10 12.56
C THR A 399 14.37 31.34 12.12
N GLN A 400 14.58 32.27 13.06
CA GLN A 400 15.44 33.42 12.83
C GLN A 400 16.87 33.00 12.41
N ALA A 401 17.41 31.95 13.04
CA ALA A 401 18.76 31.44 12.75
C ALA A 401 18.84 30.82 11.34
N GLY A 402 17.87 29.97 10.98
CA GLY A 402 17.82 29.38 9.63
C GLY A 402 17.62 30.41 8.53
N TYR A 403 16.84 31.46 8.80
CA TYR A 403 16.73 32.61 7.90
C TYR A 403 18.05 33.35 7.72
N ALA A 404 18.78 33.59 8.80
CA ALA A 404 20.08 34.26 8.75
C ALA A 404 21.10 33.48 7.91
N ASP A 405 21.11 32.15 8.06
CA ASP A 405 21.97 31.24 7.31
C ASP A 405 21.64 31.25 5.81
N LEU A 406 20.37 31.11 5.44
CA LEU A 406 19.95 31.01 4.03
C LEU A 406 19.89 32.35 3.30
N ARG A 407 19.93 33.48 4.00
CA ARG A 407 19.69 34.81 3.44
C ARG A 407 20.60 35.14 2.25
N GLU A 408 21.91 35.14 2.47
CA GLU A 408 22.89 35.57 1.47
C GLU A 408 22.97 34.59 0.29
N PRO A 409 23.00 33.26 0.49
CA PRO A 409 22.90 32.31 -0.62
C PRO A 409 21.67 32.55 -1.51
N VAL A 410 20.49 32.79 -0.92
CA VAL A 410 19.26 33.03 -1.68
C VAL A 410 19.28 34.37 -2.41
N ILE A 411 19.87 35.42 -1.82
CA ILE A 411 20.09 36.71 -2.51
C ILE A 411 21.00 36.50 -3.72
N ASN A 412 22.10 35.77 -3.55
CA ASN A 412 23.06 35.52 -4.64
C ASN A 412 22.40 34.80 -5.82
N PHE A 413 21.57 33.77 -5.56
CA PHE A 413 20.78 33.13 -6.62
C PHE A 413 19.80 34.11 -7.26
N ALA A 414 19.04 34.86 -6.46
CA ALA A 414 18.05 35.80 -6.97
C ALA A 414 18.67 36.93 -7.81
N GLU A 415 19.87 37.40 -7.49
CA GLU A 415 20.59 38.40 -8.29
C GLU A 415 21.21 37.78 -9.55
N TYR A 416 21.78 36.58 -9.43
CA TYR A 416 22.33 35.86 -10.58
C TYR A 416 21.26 35.53 -11.62
N GLU A 417 20.04 35.22 -11.19
CA GLU A 417 18.89 34.93 -12.04
C GLU A 417 18.05 36.17 -12.38
N ASP A 418 18.52 37.38 -12.06
CA ASP A 418 17.85 38.67 -12.31
C ASP A 418 16.44 38.83 -11.67
N PHE A 419 16.13 38.05 -10.63
CA PHE A 419 14.89 38.15 -9.85
C PHE A 419 14.97 39.19 -8.73
N ALA A 420 15.04 40.47 -9.10
CA ALA A 420 15.22 41.59 -8.17
C ALA A 420 14.24 41.63 -6.98
N ALA A 421 12.97 41.25 -7.20
CA ALA A 421 11.98 41.20 -6.11
C ALA A 421 12.24 40.07 -5.10
N HIS A 422 12.79 38.95 -5.54
CA HIS A 422 13.20 37.85 -4.66
C HIS A 422 14.38 38.31 -3.79
N ALA A 423 15.41 38.90 -4.39
CA ALA A 423 16.53 39.47 -3.62
C ALA A 423 16.06 40.55 -2.62
N LEU A 424 15.16 41.44 -3.05
CA LEU A 424 14.64 42.52 -2.21
C LEU A 424 13.83 41.99 -1.01
N THR A 425 13.04 40.93 -1.19
CA THR A 425 12.24 40.36 -0.08
C THR A 425 13.13 39.82 1.04
N LEU A 426 14.29 39.27 0.68
CA LEU A 426 15.30 38.92 1.67
C LEU A 426 15.90 40.21 2.24
N LYS A 427 16.52 41.06 1.41
CA LYS A 427 17.21 42.30 1.83
C LYS A 427 16.40 43.20 2.77
N ALA A 428 15.10 43.34 2.56
CA ALA A 428 14.24 44.22 3.33
C ALA A 428 13.80 43.68 4.71
N ARG A 429 13.75 42.34 4.91
CA ARG A 429 13.40 41.76 6.21
C ARG A 429 14.53 42.02 7.19
N LYS A 430 14.20 42.70 8.29
CA LYS A 430 15.10 43.00 9.41
C LYS A 430 14.78 42.07 10.58
N PHE A 431 15.81 41.63 11.29
CA PHE A 431 15.63 40.98 12.58
C PHE A 431 14.95 41.96 13.54
N ARG A 432 13.86 41.53 14.18
CA ARG A 432 13.28 42.30 15.28
C ARG A 432 14.20 42.20 16.49
N PRO A 433 14.29 43.25 17.34
CA PRO A 433 15.02 43.13 18.61
C PRO A 433 14.37 42.04 19.49
N ASP A 434 15.18 41.30 20.26
CA ASP A 434 14.76 40.11 21.02
C ASP A 434 13.56 40.35 21.96
N SER A 435 13.31 41.60 22.36
CA SER A 435 12.16 41.98 23.19
C SER A 435 10.82 42.07 22.44
N GLU A 436 10.84 42.05 21.11
CA GLU A 436 9.67 42.16 20.21
C GLU A 436 9.58 41.02 19.18
N ALA A 437 10.51 40.06 19.21
CA ALA A 437 10.42 38.83 18.43
C ALA A 437 9.32 37.95 19.04
N GLU A 438 8.40 37.44 18.23
CA GLU A 438 7.57 36.31 18.65
C GLU A 438 8.54 35.16 18.98
N ALA A 439 8.33 34.49 20.12
CA ALA A 439 9.12 33.32 20.46
C ALA A 439 9.06 32.34 19.28
N ASP A 440 10.20 31.73 18.92
CA ASP A 440 10.20 30.66 17.92
C ASP A 440 9.08 29.68 18.27
N VAL A 441 8.26 29.36 17.27
CA VAL A 441 7.14 28.43 17.47
C VAL A 441 7.71 27.18 18.11
N SER A 442 7.22 26.82 19.29
CA SER A 442 7.60 25.57 19.92
C SER A 442 7.07 24.45 19.04
N PHE A 443 7.90 23.96 18.12
CA PHE A 443 7.65 22.68 17.48
C PHE A 443 7.59 21.64 18.60
N PRO A 444 6.67 20.66 18.52
CA PRO A 444 6.68 19.54 19.45
C PRO A 444 8.11 19.00 19.52
N ALA A 445 8.74 19.11 20.69
CA ALA A 445 10.06 18.55 20.92
C ALA A 445 9.90 17.04 20.70
N ASP A 446 10.44 16.59 19.58
CA ASP A 446 10.21 15.26 19.02
C ASP A 446 8.73 14.96 18.66
N SER A 447 8.31 15.37 17.47
CA SER A 447 7.34 14.56 16.72
C SER A 447 8.06 13.31 16.19
N SER A 448 8.61 12.49 17.08
CA SER A 448 9.07 11.15 16.72
C SER A 448 7.83 10.29 16.47
N LEU A 449 7.42 10.31 15.20
CA LEU A 449 6.66 9.28 14.48
C LEU A 449 5.14 9.26 14.74
N GLY A 450 4.37 9.19 13.65
CA GLY A 450 2.93 8.86 13.59
C GLY A 450 2.57 7.46 14.11
N LEU A 451 3.36 6.93 15.03
CA LEU A 451 3.18 5.65 15.70
C LEU A 451 2.48 5.80 17.07
N GLY A 452 2.10 7.02 17.45
CA GLY A 452 1.32 7.28 18.68
C GLY A 452 2.15 7.42 19.96
N TYR A 453 3.46 7.62 19.88
CA TYR A 453 4.32 7.77 21.07
C TYR A 453 4.15 9.12 21.75
N HIS A 454 4.21 9.10 23.08
CA HIS A 454 4.22 10.28 23.93
C HIS A 454 5.24 10.04 25.05
N THR A 455 6.36 10.76 25.00
CA THR A 455 7.34 10.78 26.10
C THR A 455 6.78 11.60 27.25
N ILE A 456 6.68 10.96 28.43
CA ILE A 456 6.20 11.57 29.66
C ILE A 456 7.38 12.21 30.40
N THR A 457 8.47 11.45 30.56
CA THR A 457 9.73 11.92 31.14
C THR A 457 10.89 11.25 30.42
N ALA A 458 11.97 11.99 30.18
CA ALA A 458 13.22 11.42 29.68
C ALA A 458 14.41 12.09 30.38
N SER A 459 15.30 11.28 30.92
CA SER A 459 16.49 11.69 31.65
C SER A 459 17.58 10.61 31.49
N PRO A 460 18.85 10.92 31.77
CA PRO A 460 19.91 9.90 31.81
C PRO A 460 19.62 8.76 32.80
N GLU A 461 18.83 9.01 33.85
CA GLU A 461 18.51 8.05 34.90
C GLU A 461 17.30 7.16 34.56
N GLY A 462 16.42 7.61 33.66
CA GLY A 462 15.23 6.86 33.26
C GLY A 462 14.32 7.58 32.26
N VAL A 463 13.45 6.80 31.64
CA VAL A 463 12.46 7.24 30.64
C VAL A 463 11.10 6.65 30.98
N ALA A 464 10.05 7.47 30.88
CA ALA A 464 8.67 7.01 30.86
C ALA A 464 7.99 7.52 29.59
N CYS A 465 7.31 6.63 28.88
CA CYS A 465 6.59 6.95 27.66
C CYS A 465 5.30 6.15 27.58
N LYS A 466 4.41 6.56 26.69
CA LYS A 466 3.21 5.80 26.33
C LYS A 466 3.03 5.80 24.83
N ARG A 467 2.47 4.73 24.29
CA ARG A 467 2.02 4.65 22.91
C ARG A 467 0.50 4.51 22.89
N ILE A 468 -0.19 5.38 22.16
CA ILE A 468 -1.64 5.36 22.00
C ILE A 468 -1.97 5.07 20.54
N THR A 469 -2.63 3.95 20.29
CA THR A 469 -3.19 3.58 18.98
C THR A 469 -4.71 3.47 19.06
N ARG A 470 -5.34 3.12 17.94
CA ARG A 470 -6.77 2.80 17.93
C ARG A 470 -7.09 1.55 18.77
N GLU A 471 -6.15 0.62 18.86
CA GLU A 471 -6.35 -0.74 19.40
C GLU A 471 -5.87 -0.86 20.85
N SER A 472 -4.80 -0.13 21.21
CA SER A 472 -4.15 -0.27 22.49
C SER A 472 -3.59 1.07 23.02
N THR A 473 -3.41 1.12 24.32
CA THR A 473 -2.56 2.09 25.00
C THR A 473 -1.55 1.31 25.82
N ILE A 474 -0.27 1.46 25.47
CA ILE A 474 0.85 0.83 26.18
C ILE A 474 1.60 1.93 26.91
N SER A 475 1.80 1.79 28.21
CA SER A 475 2.67 2.67 28.99
C SER A 475 3.90 1.89 29.43
N VAL A 476 5.08 2.48 29.27
CA VAL A 476 6.36 1.90 29.66
C VAL A 476 7.12 2.91 30.48
N ALA A 477 7.75 2.47 31.57
CA ALA A 477 8.82 3.22 32.20
C ALA A 477 10.02 2.32 32.47
N ILE A 478 11.22 2.85 32.20
CA ILE A 478 12.51 2.23 32.44
C ILE A 478 13.38 3.15 33.28
N ASP A 479 14.07 2.60 34.28
CA ASP A 479 15.06 3.36 35.04
C ASP A 479 16.29 2.52 35.41
N THR A 480 17.39 3.22 35.65
CA THR A 480 18.71 2.66 35.95
C THR A 480 19.03 2.68 37.45
N GLY A 481 18.02 2.85 38.30
CA GLY A 481 18.16 2.97 39.75
C GLY A 481 18.48 1.65 40.46
N GLU A 482 18.34 1.67 41.79
CA GLU A 482 18.45 0.44 42.58
C GLU A 482 17.33 -0.55 42.20
N ARG A 483 17.64 -1.84 42.23
CA ARG A 483 16.71 -2.90 41.84
C ARG A 483 15.43 -2.85 42.68
N GLU A 484 14.28 -2.77 42.02
CA GLU A 484 13.00 -2.98 42.67
C GLU A 484 12.79 -4.47 42.99
N PRO A 485 12.42 -4.83 44.25
CA PRO A 485 12.25 -6.22 44.65
C PRO A 485 11.03 -6.89 44.01
N ASP A 486 9.96 -6.13 43.76
CA ASP A 486 8.64 -6.65 43.35
C ASP A 486 8.25 -6.22 41.92
N ILE A 487 9.17 -6.39 40.97
CA ILE A 487 8.97 -5.92 39.59
C ILE A 487 7.75 -6.53 38.87
N ASN A 488 7.33 -7.72 39.29
CA ASN A 488 6.16 -8.40 38.73
C ASN A 488 4.87 -7.62 38.97
N GLU A 489 4.80 -6.81 40.03
CA GLU A 489 3.67 -5.90 40.27
C GLU A 489 3.63 -4.70 39.32
N LYS A 490 4.65 -4.54 38.46
CA LYS A 490 4.76 -3.45 37.48
C LYS A 490 4.60 -3.92 36.03
N LEU A 491 4.44 -5.22 35.81
CA LEU A 491 4.33 -5.84 34.49
C LEU A 491 2.90 -6.37 34.28
N HIS A 492 2.10 -5.56 33.59
CA HIS A 492 0.68 -5.80 33.38
C HIS A 492 0.35 -5.78 31.88
N THR A 493 0.51 -6.94 31.25
CA THR A 493 -0.08 -7.26 29.95
C THR A 493 -1.15 -8.35 30.10
N PRO A 494 -2.06 -8.54 29.11
CA PRO A 494 -3.05 -9.60 29.13
C PRO A 494 -2.44 -11.00 28.90
N LEU A 495 -1.14 -11.08 28.58
CA LEU A 495 -0.39 -12.30 28.33
C LEU A 495 0.53 -12.59 29.53
N HIS A 496 0.21 -13.62 30.29
CA HIS A 496 0.96 -14.00 31.48
C HIS A 496 2.40 -14.40 31.15
N PHE A 497 2.60 -15.13 30.05
CA PHE A 497 3.95 -15.54 29.65
C PHE A 497 4.79 -14.35 29.20
N LEU A 498 4.19 -13.35 28.54
CA LEU A 498 4.90 -12.11 28.18
C LEU A 498 5.34 -11.34 29.44
N ASN A 499 4.51 -11.27 30.48
CA ASN A 499 4.90 -10.63 31.75
C ASN A 499 6.14 -11.31 32.35
N HIS A 500 6.20 -12.64 32.32
CA HIS A 500 7.37 -13.40 32.76
C HIS A 500 8.60 -13.15 31.88
N MET A 501 8.43 -13.03 30.56
CA MET A 501 9.55 -12.72 29.65
C MET A 501 10.10 -11.30 29.87
N LEU A 502 9.25 -10.32 30.14
CA LEU A 502 9.65 -8.94 30.46
C LEU A 502 10.44 -8.85 31.78
N GLU A 503 10.10 -9.68 32.76
CA GLU A 503 10.85 -9.82 34.02
C GLU A 503 12.30 -10.25 33.74
N HIS A 504 12.50 -11.24 32.86
CA HIS A 504 13.84 -11.63 32.43
C HIS A 504 14.60 -10.51 31.73
N ILE A 505 13.94 -9.71 30.89
CA ILE A 505 14.60 -8.55 30.25
C ILE A 505 15.12 -7.59 31.32
N SER A 506 14.27 -7.22 32.28
CA SER A 506 14.64 -6.28 33.36
C SER A 506 15.82 -6.79 34.19
N TRP A 507 15.74 -8.03 34.68
CA TRP A 507 16.79 -8.57 35.54
C TRP A 507 18.13 -8.70 34.82
N ARG A 508 18.09 -9.06 33.54
CA ARG A 508 19.31 -9.30 32.76
C ARG A 508 19.90 -8.01 32.18
N SER A 509 19.07 -7.01 31.88
CA SER A 509 19.51 -5.66 31.50
C SER A 509 20.03 -4.86 32.70
N CYS A 510 19.65 -5.25 33.92
CA CYS A 510 19.89 -4.50 35.15
C CYS A 510 19.22 -3.11 35.13
N MET A 511 17.98 -3.05 34.62
CA MET A 511 17.15 -1.85 34.60
C MET A 511 15.76 -2.21 35.12
N ASN A 512 15.17 -1.36 35.96
CA ASN A 512 13.78 -1.54 36.36
C ASN A 512 12.89 -1.26 35.14
N ILE A 513 11.90 -2.11 34.88
CA ILE A 513 10.97 -1.99 33.76
C ILE A 513 9.55 -2.11 34.30
N SER A 514 8.70 -1.16 33.92
CA SER A 514 7.27 -1.21 34.12
C SER A 514 6.56 -1.17 32.76
N VAL A 515 5.51 -1.98 32.63
CA VAL A 515 4.67 -2.05 31.43
C VAL A 515 3.23 -2.17 31.87
N SER A 516 2.35 -1.30 31.37
CA SER A 516 0.91 -1.45 31.55
C SER A 516 0.18 -1.31 30.21
N THR A 517 -0.73 -2.23 29.94
CA THR A 517 -1.52 -2.22 28.72
C THR A 517 -3.00 -1.97 28.98
N SER A 518 -3.64 -1.26 28.06
CA SER A 518 -5.09 -1.08 28.00
C SER A 518 -5.52 -1.32 26.57
N VAL A 519 -6.40 -2.27 26.32
CA VAL A 519 -6.82 -2.67 24.97
C VAL A 519 -8.29 -2.28 24.78
N THR A 520 -8.62 -1.64 23.64
CA THR A 520 -9.98 -1.18 23.35
C THR A 520 -10.83 -2.25 22.65
N HIS A 521 -10.20 -3.24 22.02
CA HIS A 521 -10.82 -4.36 21.29
C HIS A 521 -10.23 -5.71 21.73
N TYR A 522 -10.72 -6.84 21.21
CA TYR A 522 -10.28 -8.20 21.60
C TYR A 522 -8.74 -8.30 21.62
N PRO A 523 -8.11 -8.77 22.71
CA PRO A 523 -6.65 -8.75 22.86
C PRO A 523 -6.02 -9.88 22.03
N PHE A 524 -5.72 -9.62 20.76
CA PHE A 524 -4.93 -10.55 19.95
C PHE A 524 -3.47 -10.54 20.44
N GLY A 525 -2.94 -11.73 20.76
CA GLY A 525 -1.60 -11.88 21.34
C GLY A 525 -0.49 -11.19 20.53
N HIS A 526 -0.52 -11.32 19.21
CA HIS A 526 0.46 -10.70 18.31
C HIS A 526 0.46 -9.17 18.37
N VAL A 527 -0.71 -8.53 18.44
CA VAL A 527 -0.83 -7.06 18.54
C VAL A 527 -0.24 -6.57 19.86
N ILE A 528 -0.53 -7.27 20.97
CA ILE A 528 0.02 -6.92 22.28
C ILE A 528 1.54 -7.05 22.29
N CYS A 529 2.06 -8.15 21.75
CA CYS A 529 3.51 -8.40 21.73
C CYS A 529 4.25 -7.37 20.90
N GLU A 530 3.74 -7.08 19.70
CA GLU A 530 4.31 -6.06 18.82
C GLU A 530 4.26 -4.68 19.47
N ASP A 531 3.10 -4.24 19.98
CA ASP A 531 2.91 -2.92 20.56
C ASP A 531 3.73 -2.71 21.85
N VAL A 532 3.83 -3.74 22.69
CA VAL A 532 4.71 -3.74 23.87
C VAL A 532 6.16 -3.67 23.44
N GLY A 533 6.57 -4.49 22.46
CA GLY A 533 7.91 -4.46 21.89
C GLY A 533 8.28 -3.07 21.36
N MET A 534 7.41 -2.47 20.55
CA MET A 534 7.54 -1.13 19.98
C MET A 534 7.71 -0.05 21.06
N THR A 535 6.83 -0.04 22.06
CA THR A 535 6.85 0.98 23.13
C THR A 535 8.07 0.82 24.02
N LEU A 536 8.45 -0.42 24.33
CA LEU A 536 9.66 -0.70 25.10
C LEU A 536 10.92 -0.31 24.31
N GLY A 537 10.99 -0.66 23.03
CA GLY A 537 12.09 -0.28 22.14
C GLY A 537 12.26 1.23 22.06
N TYR A 538 11.16 1.97 21.90
CA TYR A 538 11.18 3.43 21.92
C TYR A 538 11.73 3.98 23.24
N ALA A 539 11.27 3.47 24.39
CA ALA A 539 11.79 3.87 25.70
C ALA A 539 13.31 3.67 25.81
N PHE A 540 13.81 2.51 25.38
CA PHE A 540 15.25 2.22 25.37
C PHE A 540 16.02 3.13 24.41
N ALA A 541 15.49 3.45 23.22
CA ALA A 541 16.13 4.41 22.33
C ALA A 541 16.22 5.80 22.95
N GLU A 542 15.16 6.28 23.61
CA GLU A 542 15.20 7.55 24.32
C GLU A 542 16.25 7.54 25.43
N LEU A 543 16.28 6.49 26.27
CA LEU A 543 17.26 6.38 27.36
C LEU A 543 18.68 6.38 26.80
N TRP A 544 18.88 5.64 25.71
CA TRP A 544 20.16 5.57 25.04
C TRP A 544 20.60 6.95 24.53
N ARG A 545 19.71 7.72 23.89
CA ARG A 545 19.98 9.11 23.47
C ARG A 545 20.36 10.02 24.63
N GLN A 546 19.68 9.90 25.78
CA GLN A 546 20.03 10.68 26.98
C GLN A 546 21.43 10.33 27.51
N GLN A 547 21.86 9.06 27.36
CA GLN A 547 23.15 8.58 27.86
C GLN A 547 24.30 8.68 26.83
N MET A 548 24.02 8.95 25.55
CA MET A 548 25.05 9.09 24.52
C MET A 548 26.09 10.16 24.86
N GLY A 549 25.66 11.27 25.46
CA GLY A 549 26.54 12.35 25.91
C GLY A 549 27.56 11.94 26.98
N SER A 550 27.27 10.87 27.73
CA SER A 550 28.19 10.25 28.69
C SER A 550 29.03 9.09 28.12
N GLY A 551 28.65 8.58 26.95
CA GLY A 551 29.34 7.49 26.25
C GLY A 551 28.86 6.10 26.69
N THR A 552 28.21 5.39 25.76
CA THR A 552 27.72 4.01 25.91
C THR A 552 28.24 3.15 24.76
N ASN A 553 28.28 1.82 24.90
CA ASN A 553 28.67 0.95 23.80
C ASN A 553 27.78 1.11 22.57
N GLY A 554 26.45 1.15 22.72
CA GLY A 554 25.50 1.23 21.61
C GLY A 554 25.36 -0.05 20.78
N GLU A 555 26.14 -1.09 21.08
CA GLU A 555 26.07 -2.42 20.47
C GLU A 555 26.38 -3.50 21.51
N GLY A 556 25.90 -4.72 21.29
CA GLY A 556 26.09 -5.84 22.20
C GLY A 556 25.88 -7.20 21.52
N ALA A 557 26.45 -8.23 22.14
CA ALA A 557 26.25 -9.63 21.75
C ALA A 557 26.25 -10.52 23.00
N ALA A 558 25.15 -11.23 23.25
CA ALA A 558 25.01 -12.09 24.42
C ALA A 558 24.38 -13.45 24.09
N THR A 559 24.76 -14.46 24.86
CA THR A 559 24.18 -15.79 24.80
C THR A 559 23.45 -16.07 26.10
N GLY A 560 22.16 -16.38 26.00
CA GLY A 560 21.31 -16.81 27.10
C GLY A 560 21.23 -18.33 27.14
N ILE A 561 21.22 -18.87 28.36
CA ILE A 561 21.08 -20.30 28.63
C ILE A 561 20.04 -20.53 29.73
N ILE A 562 19.29 -21.61 29.60
CA ILE A 562 18.53 -22.21 30.67
C ILE A 562 18.41 -23.70 30.37
N ASP A 563 18.74 -24.53 31.36
CA ASP A 563 18.72 -25.98 31.27
C ASP A 563 19.33 -26.51 29.95
N GLU A 564 18.53 -27.08 29.05
CA GLU A 564 18.97 -27.59 27.74
C GLU A 564 18.93 -26.55 26.60
N ALA A 565 18.30 -25.40 26.81
CA ALA A 565 18.12 -24.36 25.80
C ALA A 565 19.24 -23.31 25.80
N MET A 566 19.57 -22.85 24.59
CA MET A 566 20.59 -21.82 24.35
C MET A 566 20.21 -20.95 23.15
N ALA A 567 20.23 -19.63 23.34
CA ALA A 567 19.97 -18.66 22.29
C ALA A 567 21.00 -17.52 22.33
N ARG A 568 21.30 -16.92 21.19
CA ARG A 568 22.20 -15.78 21.04
C ARG A 568 21.44 -14.59 20.47
N VAL A 569 21.68 -13.41 21.05
CA VAL A 569 21.17 -12.13 20.55
C VAL A 569 22.34 -11.18 20.28
N VAL A 570 22.32 -10.54 19.12
CA VAL A 570 23.22 -9.44 18.76
C VAL A 570 22.38 -8.21 18.45
N MET A 571 22.76 -7.05 18.97
CA MET A 571 22.00 -5.81 18.84
C MET A 571 22.92 -4.61 18.56
N SER A 572 22.47 -3.70 17.70
CA SER A 572 23.15 -2.43 17.43
C SER A 572 22.15 -1.29 17.27
N PHE A 573 22.32 -0.21 18.06
CA PHE A 573 21.53 1.02 17.99
C PHE A 573 22.10 1.94 16.91
N GLU A 574 21.66 1.74 15.67
CA GLU A 574 22.21 2.40 14.48
C GLU A 574 21.18 3.22 13.66
N ASP A 575 20.07 3.57 14.30
CA ASP A 575 18.93 4.29 13.71
C ASP A 575 18.32 3.57 12.48
N ARG A 576 18.41 2.24 12.46
CA ARG A 576 17.80 1.35 11.47
C ARG A 576 17.01 0.26 12.17
N ALA A 577 15.76 0.11 11.79
CA ALA A 577 14.92 -0.97 12.30
C ALA A 577 15.11 -2.22 11.43
N GLN A 578 15.75 -3.24 11.97
CA GLN A 578 15.86 -4.53 11.31
C GLN A 578 15.82 -5.67 12.34
N TYR A 579 15.00 -6.68 12.09
CA TYR A 579 14.99 -7.91 12.88
C TYR A 579 15.27 -9.12 11.97
N CYS A 580 16.18 -9.98 12.41
CA CYS A 580 16.56 -11.21 11.74
C CYS A 580 16.55 -12.37 12.74
N GLY A 581 15.58 -13.27 12.62
CA GLY A 581 15.52 -14.50 13.42
C GLY A 581 16.03 -15.72 12.65
N SER A 582 16.84 -16.55 13.31
CA SER A 582 17.22 -17.87 12.82
C SER A 582 17.11 -18.90 13.94
N SER A 583 16.87 -20.16 13.60
CA SER A 583 16.76 -21.23 14.58
C SER A 583 17.37 -22.53 14.05
N ALA A 584 18.25 -23.14 14.84
CA ALA A 584 18.85 -24.45 14.57
C ALA A 584 17.95 -25.61 15.04
N VAL A 585 16.94 -25.31 15.87
CA VAL A 585 15.92 -26.26 16.32
C VAL A 585 14.52 -25.77 15.91
N PRO A 586 13.51 -26.63 15.73
CA PRO A 586 12.16 -26.17 15.46
C PRO A 586 11.65 -25.29 16.61
N ILE A 587 11.12 -24.10 16.30
CA ILE A 587 10.44 -23.27 17.30
C ILE A 587 9.02 -23.82 17.44
N PRO A 588 8.60 -24.24 18.65
CA PRO A 588 7.25 -24.75 18.89
C PRO A 588 6.18 -23.72 18.55
N GLU A 589 5.09 -24.15 17.91
CA GLU A 589 4.02 -23.26 17.42
C GLU A 589 3.37 -22.42 18.53
N HIS A 590 3.35 -22.95 19.76
CA HIS A 590 2.70 -22.32 20.89
C HIS A 590 3.48 -22.59 22.19
N VAL A 591 3.61 -21.56 23.02
CA VAL A 591 4.24 -21.61 24.35
C VAL A 591 3.34 -20.86 25.32
N GLU A 592 2.78 -21.60 26.28
CA GLU A 592 1.83 -21.08 27.28
C GLU A 592 0.62 -20.35 26.71
N ASP A 593 0.58 -19.02 26.71
CA ASP A 593 -0.51 -18.21 26.15
C ASP A 593 -0.08 -17.38 24.92
N MET A 594 1.09 -17.71 24.34
CA MET A 594 1.70 -17.03 23.20
C MET A 594 1.98 -18.00 22.04
N LEU A 595 1.92 -17.49 20.81
CA LEU A 595 2.29 -18.22 19.59
C LEU A 595 3.78 -18.00 19.26
N SER A 596 4.40 -18.91 18.49
CA SER A 596 5.77 -18.75 17.97
C SER A 596 5.99 -17.41 17.27
N ALA A 597 4.98 -16.94 16.54
CA ALA A 597 4.98 -15.64 15.87
C ALA A 597 5.14 -14.47 16.85
N ASP A 598 4.65 -14.59 18.08
CA ASP A 598 4.63 -13.51 19.07
C ASP A 598 6.03 -13.14 19.57
N LEU A 599 6.96 -14.11 19.63
CA LEU A 599 8.39 -13.85 19.89
C LEU A 599 8.97 -12.93 18.80
N HIS A 600 8.69 -13.28 17.54
CA HIS A 600 9.16 -12.52 16.39
C HIS A 600 8.49 -11.15 16.31
N ASN A 601 7.19 -11.05 16.61
CA ASN A 601 6.45 -9.79 16.66
C ASN A 601 6.99 -8.86 17.74
N PHE A 602 7.27 -9.37 18.94
CA PHE A 602 7.88 -8.58 20.01
C PHE A 602 9.26 -8.03 19.61
N LEU A 603 10.16 -8.88 19.09
CA LEU A 603 11.52 -8.47 18.74
C LEU A 603 11.55 -7.55 17.51
N SER A 604 10.69 -7.80 16.52
CA SER A 604 10.47 -6.91 15.38
C SER A 604 9.93 -5.56 15.85
N GLY A 605 8.91 -5.55 16.71
CA GLY A 605 8.37 -4.34 17.32
C GLY A 605 9.44 -3.56 18.07
N PHE A 606 10.24 -4.22 18.91
CA PHE A 606 11.36 -3.59 19.60
C PHE A 606 12.36 -2.97 18.62
N ALA A 607 12.78 -3.69 17.58
CA ALA A 607 13.68 -3.16 16.56
C ALA A 607 13.11 -1.90 15.88
N GLN A 608 11.80 -1.88 15.61
CA GLN A 608 11.09 -0.74 15.03
C GLN A 608 11.04 0.47 15.96
N GLY A 609 10.71 0.25 17.23
CA GLY A 609 10.63 1.29 18.26
C GLY A 609 12.01 1.86 18.61
N ALA A 610 13.00 0.98 18.80
CA ALA A 610 14.36 1.36 19.16
C ALA A 610 15.19 1.88 17.97
N LYS A 611 14.73 1.67 16.73
CA LYS A 611 15.52 1.88 15.51
C LYS A 611 16.88 1.17 15.60
N CYS A 612 16.84 -0.10 16.00
CA CYS A 612 18.04 -0.93 16.14
C CYS A 612 17.97 -2.18 15.26
N THR A 613 19.14 -2.71 14.91
CA THR A 613 19.26 -4.01 14.27
C THR A 613 19.39 -5.10 15.32
N ILE A 614 18.60 -6.17 15.21
CA ILE A 614 18.56 -7.30 16.12
C ILE A 614 18.71 -8.60 15.33
N HIS A 615 19.67 -9.43 15.72
CA HIS A 615 19.78 -10.81 15.29
C HIS A 615 19.49 -11.74 16.46
N LEU A 616 18.56 -12.68 16.28
CA LEU A 616 18.30 -13.78 17.20
C LEU A 616 18.69 -15.09 16.53
N ASP A 617 19.55 -15.87 17.18
CA ASP A 617 19.86 -17.25 16.80
C ASP A 617 19.47 -18.18 17.95
N VAL A 618 18.44 -19.01 17.75
CA VAL A 618 18.14 -20.11 18.69
C VAL A 618 19.04 -21.29 18.34
N LEU A 619 19.97 -21.62 19.23
CA LEU A 619 21.08 -22.53 18.94
C LEU A 619 20.77 -23.98 19.36
N LYS A 620 20.09 -24.16 20.49
CA LYS A 620 19.71 -25.44 21.08
C LYS A 620 18.47 -25.29 21.96
N GLY A 621 17.74 -26.38 22.17
CA GLY A 621 16.66 -26.46 23.14
C GLY A 621 15.64 -27.52 22.73
N ASP A 622 15.01 -28.14 23.72
CA ASP A 622 13.97 -29.16 23.53
C ASP A 622 12.65 -28.68 24.15
N ASP A 623 12.68 -28.07 25.34
CA ASP A 623 11.49 -27.52 25.98
C ASP A 623 11.13 -26.13 25.41
N PRO A 624 9.87 -25.91 24.98
CA PRO A 624 9.42 -24.64 24.42
C PRO A 624 9.60 -23.43 25.35
N HIS A 625 9.33 -23.60 26.65
CA HIS A 625 9.47 -22.55 27.66
C HIS A 625 10.94 -22.16 27.81
N HIS A 626 11.82 -23.16 27.90
CA HIS A 626 13.27 -22.94 28.02
C HIS A 626 13.86 -22.24 26.79
N ILE A 627 13.39 -22.56 25.57
CA ILE A 627 13.83 -21.88 24.34
C ILE A 627 13.54 -20.37 24.40
N TRP A 628 12.31 -20.01 24.76
CA TRP A 628 11.88 -18.62 24.84
C TRP A 628 12.62 -17.87 25.95
N GLU A 629 12.71 -18.48 27.13
CA GLU A 629 13.43 -17.89 28.24
C GLU A 629 14.93 -17.70 27.91
N ALA A 630 15.57 -18.65 27.21
CA ALA A 630 16.94 -18.47 26.72
C ALA A 630 17.06 -17.25 25.79
N ALA A 631 16.10 -17.04 24.88
CA ALA A 631 16.07 -15.90 23.97
C ALA A 631 15.91 -14.57 24.71
N PHE A 632 14.95 -14.45 25.63
CA PHE A 632 14.72 -13.24 26.42
C PHE A 632 15.86 -12.96 27.43
N ARG A 633 16.48 -14.00 27.99
CA ARG A 633 17.70 -13.86 28.80
C ARG A 633 18.85 -13.30 27.96
N ALA A 634 19.08 -13.84 26.78
CA ALA A 634 20.09 -13.35 25.84
C ALA A 634 19.82 -11.88 25.47
N PHE A 635 18.56 -11.54 25.21
CA PHE A 635 18.12 -10.19 24.86
C PHE A 635 18.42 -9.18 25.97
N GLY A 636 18.02 -9.43 27.21
CA GLY A 636 18.30 -8.54 28.34
C GLY A 636 19.80 -8.42 28.63
N MET A 637 20.57 -9.51 28.55
CA MET A 637 22.03 -9.47 28.68
C MET A 637 22.70 -8.65 27.57
N CYS A 638 22.15 -8.68 26.35
CA CYS A 638 22.61 -7.90 25.22
C CYS A 638 22.38 -6.40 25.47
N LEU A 639 21.18 -6.02 25.95
CA LEU A 639 20.89 -4.65 26.37
C LEU A 639 21.86 -4.16 27.44
N LYS A 640 22.19 -4.98 28.44
CA LYS A 640 23.21 -4.61 29.43
C LYS A 640 24.56 -4.24 28.79
N GLN A 641 24.96 -4.93 27.73
CA GLN A 641 26.19 -4.61 27.02
C GLN A 641 26.06 -3.33 26.19
N VAL A 642 24.92 -3.12 25.50
CA VAL A 642 24.63 -1.89 24.75
C VAL A 642 24.77 -0.65 25.63
N PHE A 643 24.20 -0.70 26.83
CA PHE A 643 24.17 0.42 27.77
C PHE A 643 25.38 0.47 28.71
N ALA A 644 26.36 -0.43 28.54
CA ALA A 644 27.57 -0.37 29.34
C ALA A 644 28.37 0.92 29.04
N PRO A 645 28.93 1.58 30.06
CA PRO A 645 29.70 2.80 29.88
C PRO A 645 30.88 2.59 28.92
N ASN A 646 30.99 3.47 27.93
CA ASN A 646 32.10 3.49 26.98
C ASN A 646 32.54 4.93 26.70
N PRO A 647 33.53 5.44 27.44
CA PRO A 647 34.03 6.80 27.29
C PRO A 647 34.57 7.12 25.89
N TRP A 648 34.99 6.11 25.12
CA TRP A 648 35.48 6.29 23.74
C TRP A 648 34.37 6.62 22.74
N ARG A 649 33.11 6.32 23.08
CA ARG A 649 31.92 6.63 22.27
C ARG A 649 31.16 7.86 22.77
N LYS A 650 31.81 8.72 23.55
CA LYS A 650 31.18 9.93 24.09
C LYS A 650 30.77 10.88 22.96
N GLY A 651 29.47 11.14 22.83
CA GLY A 651 28.93 12.02 21.79
C GLY A 651 28.95 11.43 20.37
N THR A 652 29.17 10.12 20.22
CA THR A 652 29.15 9.44 18.91
C THR A 652 27.93 8.54 18.77
N THR A 653 27.30 8.54 17.60
CA THR A 653 26.29 7.55 17.22
C THR A 653 26.97 6.28 16.64
N PRO A 654 26.54 5.06 17.02
CA PRO A 654 26.93 3.81 16.37
C PRO A 654 26.32 3.80 14.97
N GLY A 655 27.10 4.16 13.95
CA GLY A 655 26.62 4.15 12.59
C GLY A 655 27.79 4.24 11.61
N VAL A 656 27.74 3.43 10.55
CA VAL A 656 28.80 3.36 9.51
C VAL A 656 28.83 4.61 8.62
N LYS A 657 28.02 5.62 8.91
CA LYS A 657 28.08 6.95 8.29
C LYS A 657 28.37 7.94 9.40
N GLY A 658 29.64 8.34 9.50
CA GLY A 658 30.07 9.39 10.40
C GLY A 658 29.27 10.69 10.20
N LEU A 659 29.30 11.51 11.25
CA LEU A 659 28.89 12.91 11.30
C LEU A 659 29.08 13.67 9.97
#